data_AF-A0A4D4JT47-F1
#
_entry.id   AF-A0A4D4JT47-F1
#
_cell.length_a   1.000
_cell.length_b   1.000
_cell.length_c   1.000
_cell.angle_alpha   90.00
_cell.angle_beta   90.00
_cell.angle_gamma   90.00
#
_symmetry.space_group_name_H-M   'P 1'
#
loop_
_entity.id
_entity.type
_entity.pdbx_description
1 polymer ?
#
loop_
_entity_poly.entity_id
_entity_poly.type
_entity_poly.pdbx_seq_one_letter_code
_entity_poly.pdbx_strand_id
1 'polypeptide(L)'
;MRVTEPQLRTLLLAQAIEQADTRHTLVSPVELQEATRSAVAAARARGLPRVGVAEVMLERATTIADHASGRDSTVAALHALHAPHTQQPGAGGLGPWVARGLPLAALLLGLAIDRISNAHRVDLLSPPLLTVLAWNLTVYLLIAWRAWRPPSQPSAWLQQALRPLGNPFGRAERGRGLAARIAADFHQRWWAHAADLLQQRAARVLHLCAAAWGAGIALSLLLRGLVVRYQFGWESTFLDATQVHAIVSVLFAPLTLLLGLAPFTLQEIAATQNFAGESGVAGMAGGGGAAGSRWVGMYVGLLLLAVVLPRLALAAWARWREHRWQGHIDPQGAAFDTLRASLPGDLVIGLHGPQAQAQVLLGASLQTPQGDRLQWVADASAPVDAVLVWTPDPLPLAWQAAPRVVLRWEDFGASWVLEPTLFDRLSAALPAHHHALARLCAAWVERNEQRFGQALLALAQHLRACAALTRLPPDDAAARYAEQVHALDATLRALHGEPATPAPHPLPAAHLAPPPTAPRRLDGAALALGTSAGAAAGAAAGAKAGALIDLGTGGLTLGAGTALGALLGGTAAWVVRSLQKKDAGRQDLLQHAAEAACSHYLAIAHQQRMPPDDAHPWAARWRAEVTGTVAAHGTALTAALEDGADAQALVPLLRTELMGILQRSCVAEGSGAAPAGSPTGSSAG
;
A
#
# COMPACT_ATOMS: atom_id res chain seq x y z
N MET A 1 0.93 -14.94 -5.60
CA MET A 1 2.16 -14.53 -6.33
C MET A 1 3.23 -15.61 -6.18
N ARG A 2 3.94 -15.96 -7.26
CA ARG A 2 5.07 -16.91 -7.22
C ARG A 2 6.35 -16.17 -6.89
N VAL A 3 7.12 -16.69 -5.94
CA VAL A 3 8.37 -16.08 -5.46
C VAL A 3 9.47 -17.13 -5.36
N THR A 4 10.72 -16.71 -5.54
CA THR A 4 11.89 -17.58 -5.30
C THR A 4 12.13 -17.77 -3.80
N GLU A 5 12.93 -18.77 -3.41
CA GLU A 5 13.32 -18.97 -2.00
C GLU A 5 13.94 -17.71 -1.35
N PRO A 6 14.91 -17.03 -1.97
CA PRO A 6 15.46 -15.80 -1.41
C PRO A 6 14.40 -14.71 -1.20
N GLN A 7 13.55 -14.49 -2.21
CA GLN A 7 12.47 -13.49 -2.13
C GLN A 7 11.48 -13.82 -1.01
N LEU A 8 11.08 -15.10 -0.89
CA LEU A 8 10.19 -15.54 0.19
C LEU A 8 10.82 -15.29 1.56
N ARG A 9 12.11 -15.63 1.74
CA ARG A 9 12.82 -15.42 3.01
C ARG A 9 12.83 -13.94 3.38
N THR A 10 13.18 -13.06 2.45
CA THR A 10 13.20 -11.61 2.71
C THR A 10 11.82 -11.07 3.06
N LEU A 11 10.76 -11.50 2.34
CA LEU A 11 9.38 -11.12 2.65
C LEU A 11 8.96 -11.57 4.05
N LEU A 12 9.22 -12.83 4.42
CA LEU A 12 8.87 -13.36 5.74
C LEU A 12 9.72 -12.75 6.86
N LEU A 13 10.97 -12.40 6.60
CA LEU A 13 11.84 -11.71 7.56
C LEU A 13 11.35 -10.29 7.82
N ALA A 14 11.02 -9.53 6.77
CA ALA A 14 10.44 -8.20 6.92
C ALA A 14 9.13 -8.23 7.73
N GLN A 15 8.23 -9.18 7.43
CA GLN A 15 7.00 -9.37 8.21
C GLN A 15 7.28 -9.69 9.69
N ALA A 16 8.28 -10.53 9.97
CA ALA A 16 8.67 -10.86 11.35
C ALA A 16 9.24 -9.66 12.10
N ILE A 17 10.02 -8.81 11.42
CA ILE A 17 10.53 -7.55 11.98
C ILE A 17 9.36 -6.62 12.32
N GLU A 18 8.45 -6.39 11.38
CA GLU A 18 7.32 -5.48 11.56
C GLU A 18 6.38 -5.90 12.70
N GLN A 19 6.16 -7.21 12.87
CA GLN A 19 5.31 -7.70 13.94
C GLN A 19 6.01 -7.72 15.31
N ALA A 20 7.30 -8.05 15.35
CA ALA A 20 8.01 -8.20 16.62
C ALA A 20 8.59 -6.88 17.16
N ASP A 21 9.03 -5.97 16.30
CA ASP A 21 9.63 -4.66 16.64
C ASP A 21 8.56 -3.58 16.88
N THR A 22 7.68 -3.83 17.85
CA THR A 22 6.59 -2.90 18.20
C THR A 22 7.07 -1.55 18.74
N ARG A 23 8.35 -1.45 19.15
CA ARG A 23 8.98 -0.21 19.63
C ARG A 23 9.78 0.49 18.53
N HIS A 24 9.81 -0.04 17.31
CA HIS A 24 10.53 0.53 16.17
C HIS A 24 12.01 0.82 16.46
N THR A 25 12.68 -0.12 17.14
CA THR A 25 14.08 -0.02 17.55
C THR A 25 15.06 -0.38 16.45
N LEU A 26 14.70 -1.30 15.55
CA LEU A 26 15.52 -1.71 14.40
C LEU A 26 15.15 -0.93 13.14
N VAL A 27 13.87 -0.66 12.95
CA VAL A 27 13.39 0.16 11.84
C VAL A 27 12.38 1.17 12.35
N SER A 28 12.75 2.44 12.27
CA SER A 28 11.92 3.55 12.69
C SER A 28 10.67 3.70 11.81
N PRO A 29 9.60 4.35 12.30
CA PRO A 29 8.41 4.59 11.48
C PRO A 29 8.70 5.41 10.22
N VAL A 30 9.66 6.35 10.31
CA VAL A 30 10.09 7.17 9.17
C VAL A 30 10.78 6.32 8.11
N GLU A 31 11.66 5.39 8.50
CA GLU A 31 12.30 4.47 7.57
C GLU A 31 11.32 3.50 6.92
N LEU A 32 10.29 3.03 7.66
CA LEU A 32 9.22 2.22 7.09
C LEU A 32 8.41 2.99 6.04
N GLN A 33 8.11 4.26 6.31
CA GLN A 33 7.43 5.14 5.36
C GLN A 33 8.31 5.43 4.14
N GLU A 34 9.60 5.68 4.34
CA GLU A 34 10.55 5.92 3.24
C GLU A 34 10.70 4.68 2.36
N ALA A 35 10.85 3.49 2.96
CA ALA A 35 10.89 2.22 2.23
C ALA A 35 9.63 2.02 1.38
N THR A 36 8.46 2.37 1.92
CA THR A 36 7.19 2.30 1.19
C THR A 36 7.15 3.31 0.04
N ARG A 37 7.55 4.57 0.30
CA ARG A 37 7.57 5.64 -0.69
C ARG A 37 8.53 5.34 -1.84
N SER A 38 9.73 4.85 -1.52
CA SER A 38 10.75 4.45 -2.49
C SER A 38 10.24 3.31 -3.38
N ALA A 39 9.65 2.25 -2.79
CA ALA A 39 9.08 1.14 -3.54
C ALA A 39 7.92 1.57 -4.46
N VAL A 40 7.07 2.49 -4.00
CA VAL A 40 6.01 3.10 -4.82
C VAL A 40 6.60 3.91 -5.97
N ALA A 41 7.62 4.72 -5.71
CA ALA A 41 8.29 5.53 -6.73
C ALA A 41 8.94 4.64 -7.81
N ALA A 42 9.60 3.56 -7.40
CA ALA A 42 10.17 2.57 -8.31
C ALA A 42 9.10 1.82 -9.11
N ALA A 43 7.94 1.50 -8.52
CA ALA A 43 6.81 0.93 -9.25
C ALA A 43 6.26 1.90 -10.31
N ARG A 44 6.12 3.18 -9.98
CA ARG A 44 5.69 4.22 -10.93
C ARG A 44 6.72 4.45 -12.05
N ALA A 45 8.01 4.41 -11.73
CA ALA A 45 9.08 4.52 -12.72
C ALA A 45 9.07 3.37 -13.75
N ARG A 46 8.52 2.21 -13.38
CA ARG A 46 8.27 1.09 -14.30
C ARG A 46 7.03 1.28 -15.19
N GLY A 47 6.33 2.41 -15.09
CA GLY A 47 5.16 2.75 -15.89
C GLY A 47 3.84 2.18 -15.36
N LEU A 48 3.78 1.79 -14.08
CA LEU A 48 2.54 1.30 -13.46
C LEU A 48 1.76 2.48 -12.87
N PRO A 49 0.62 2.89 -13.47
CA PRO A 49 -0.15 4.04 -12.99
C PRO A 49 -0.86 3.76 -11.66
N ARG A 50 -1.22 2.50 -11.38
CA ARG A 50 -1.81 2.06 -10.11
C ARG A 50 -0.86 1.09 -9.42
N VAL A 51 -0.51 1.41 -8.17
CA VAL A 51 0.48 0.64 -7.40
C VAL A 51 -0.23 -0.24 -6.39
N GLY A 52 -0.09 -1.56 -6.54
CA GLY A 52 -0.61 -2.54 -5.60
C GLY A 52 0.46 -3.12 -4.68
N VAL A 53 0.02 -3.98 -3.75
CA VAL A 53 0.90 -4.67 -2.78
C VAL A 53 1.91 -5.58 -3.49
N ALA A 54 1.50 -6.27 -4.56
CA ALA A 54 2.36 -7.20 -5.28
C ALA A 54 3.57 -6.51 -5.93
N GLU A 55 3.38 -5.27 -6.37
CA GLU A 55 4.35 -4.49 -7.11
C GLU A 55 5.44 -3.90 -6.21
N VAL A 56 5.15 -3.72 -4.92
CA VAL A 56 6.02 -3.01 -3.96
C VAL A 56 6.52 -3.89 -2.81
N MET A 57 5.86 -5.01 -2.51
CA MET A 57 6.17 -5.80 -1.30
C MET A 57 7.62 -6.26 -1.24
N LEU A 58 8.21 -6.64 -2.37
CA LEU A 58 9.54 -7.23 -2.40
C LEU A 58 10.60 -6.16 -2.16
N GLU A 59 10.52 -5.05 -2.88
CA GLU A 59 11.45 -3.92 -2.76
C GLU A 59 11.37 -3.29 -1.37
N ARG A 60 10.16 -3.12 -0.85
CA ARG A 60 9.95 -2.66 0.52
C ARG A 60 10.55 -3.63 1.55
N ALA A 61 10.29 -4.93 1.39
CA ALA A 61 10.82 -5.94 2.30
C ALA A 61 12.35 -6.03 2.27
N THR A 62 12.99 -5.85 1.10
CA THR A 62 14.45 -5.77 1.00
C THR A 62 14.99 -4.58 1.78
N THR A 63 14.43 -3.38 1.60
CA THR A 63 14.88 -2.19 2.34
C THR A 63 14.70 -2.34 3.85
N ILE A 64 13.58 -2.93 4.31
CA ILE A 64 13.35 -3.21 5.74
C ILE A 64 14.40 -4.19 6.28
N ALA A 65 14.65 -5.28 5.55
CA ALA A 65 15.63 -6.29 5.95
C ALA A 65 17.05 -5.70 5.99
N ASP A 66 17.40 -4.83 5.05
CA ASP A 66 18.71 -4.16 4.99
C ASP A 66 18.91 -3.19 6.17
N HIS A 67 17.93 -2.33 6.45
CA HIS A 67 17.97 -1.42 7.60
C HIS A 67 18.10 -2.17 8.93
N ALA A 68 17.33 -3.25 9.11
CA ALA A 68 17.39 -4.06 10.33
C ALA A 68 18.69 -4.85 10.44
N SER A 69 19.23 -5.36 9.33
CA SER A 69 20.51 -6.07 9.29
C SER A 69 21.69 -5.16 9.66
N GLY A 70 21.63 -3.87 9.31
CA GLY A 70 22.65 -2.90 9.70
C GLY A 70 22.73 -2.63 11.21
N ARG A 71 21.67 -2.97 11.97
CA ARG A 71 21.55 -2.67 13.41
C ARG A 71 21.63 -3.90 14.31
N ASP A 72 21.33 -5.09 13.79
CA ASP A 72 21.35 -6.33 14.56
C ASP A 72 22.03 -7.48 13.79
N SER A 73 23.06 -8.07 14.39
CA SER A 73 23.86 -9.14 13.79
C SER A 73 23.10 -10.46 13.64
N THR A 74 22.07 -10.71 14.46
CA THR A 74 21.21 -11.88 14.33
C THR A 74 20.30 -11.74 13.12
N VAL A 75 19.71 -10.56 12.93
CA VAL A 75 18.90 -10.25 11.74
C VAL A 75 19.77 -10.30 10.48
N ALA A 76 20.98 -9.75 10.54
CA ALA A 76 21.95 -9.86 9.46
C ALA A 76 22.28 -11.32 9.12
N ALA A 77 22.47 -12.20 10.12
CA ALA A 77 22.70 -13.61 9.88
C ALA A 77 21.49 -14.31 9.21
N LEU A 78 20.26 -13.97 9.60
CA LEU A 78 19.04 -14.50 8.98
C LEU A 78 18.88 -14.07 7.52
N HIS A 79 19.26 -12.82 7.21
CA HIS A 79 19.24 -12.26 5.86
C HIS A 79 20.38 -12.84 4.99
N ALA A 80 21.60 -12.94 5.53
CA ALA A 80 22.80 -13.38 4.83
C ALA A 80 22.84 -14.88 4.50
N LEU A 81 22.07 -15.73 5.20
CA LEU A 81 22.01 -17.19 5.00
C LEU A 81 21.64 -17.64 3.57
N HIS A 82 21.33 -16.73 2.63
CA HIS A 82 21.02 -17.06 1.24
C HIS A 82 21.35 -16.00 0.18
N ALA A 83 22.19 -14.99 0.46
CA ALA A 83 22.61 -14.04 -0.57
C ALA A 83 23.25 -14.80 -1.75
N PRO A 84 22.83 -14.56 -3.01
CA PRO A 84 23.28 -15.33 -4.16
C PRO A 84 24.78 -15.11 -4.41
N HIS A 85 25.58 -16.17 -4.25
CA HIS A 85 26.89 -16.40 -4.86
C HIS A 85 27.89 -15.23 -5.00
N THR A 86 27.95 -14.30 -4.05
CA THR A 86 29.13 -13.43 -3.88
C THR A 86 29.84 -13.78 -2.58
N GLN A 87 30.88 -14.60 -2.73
CA GLN A 87 32.05 -14.73 -1.86
C GLN A 87 31.89 -14.34 -0.37
N GLN A 88 31.63 -15.34 0.48
CA GLN A 88 32.28 -15.46 1.80
C GLN A 88 32.15 -16.90 2.33
N PRO A 89 33.23 -17.70 2.35
CA PRO A 89 33.21 -19.09 2.85
C PRO A 89 33.12 -19.24 4.38
N GLY A 90 32.70 -18.21 5.13
CA GLY A 90 33.00 -18.10 6.57
C GLY A 90 31.85 -18.28 7.56
N ALA A 91 30.58 -18.24 7.15
CA ALA A 91 29.45 -18.24 8.09
C ALA A 91 28.37 -19.30 7.76
N GLY A 92 28.80 -20.47 7.29
CA GLY A 92 27.89 -21.59 7.05
C GLY A 92 27.44 -22.22 8.37
N GLY A 93 26.19 -21.98 8.77
CA GLY A 93 25.56 -22.73 9.87
C GLY A 93 25.65 -24.26 9.66
N LEU A 94 25.31 -25.05 10.69
CA LEU A 94 25.48 -26.52 10.67
C LEU A 94 24.76 -27.25 9.51
N GLY A 95 23.84 -26.61 8.79
CA GLY A 95 22.99 -27.21 7.76
C GLY A 95 23.75 -27.92 6.62
N PRO A 96 24.66 -27.27 5.88
CA PRO A 96 25.42 -27.92 4.81
C PRO A 96 26.36 -29.02 5.30
N TRP A 97 26.89 -28.89 6.52
CA TRP A 97 27.73 -29.90 7.17
C TRP A 97 26.93 -31.13 7.57
N VAL A 98 25.72 -30.96 8.10
CA VAL A 98 24.81 -32.07 8.40
C VAL A 98 24.38 -32.77 7.11
N ALA A 99 24.00 -32.01 6.07
CA ALA A 99 23.56 -32.59 4.80
C ALA A 99 24.65 -33.39 4.06
N ARG A 100 25.93 -33.04 4.22
CA ARG A 100 27.07 -33.76 3.63
C ARG A 100 27.68 -34.80 4.59
N GLY A 101 27.74 -34.48 5.87
CA GLY A 101 28.33 -35.31 6.91
C GLY A 101 27.47 -36.53 7.24
N LEU A 102 26.15 -36.42 7.18
CA LEU A 102 25.26 -37.55 7.50
C LEU A 102 25.37 -38.70 6.49
N PRO A 103 25.40 -38.48 5.15
CA PRO A 103 25.68 -39.54 4.20
C PRO A 103 27.10 -40.13 4.35
N LEU A 104 28.11 -39.29 4.63
CA LEU A 104 29.47 -39.77 4.88
C LEU A 104 29.53 -40.68 6.12
N ALA A 105 28.89 -40.28 7.21
CA ALA A 105 28.77 -41.10 8.42
C ALA A 105 28.04 -42.42 8.12
N ALA A 106 26.98 -42.39 7.31
CA ALA A 106 26.28 -43.60 6.88
C ALA A 106 27.17 -44.54 6.04
N LEU A 107 27.99 -43.99 5.13
CA LEU A 107 28.98 -44.77 4.37
C LEU A 107 29.98 -45.45 5.30
N LEU A 108 30.56 -44.71 6.25
CA LEU A 108 31.56 -45.22 7.19
C LEU A 108 30.96 -46.27 8.13
N LEU A 109 29.73 -46.07 8.58
CA LEU A 109 29.06 -47.03 9.45
C LEU A 109 28.67 -48.32 8.70
N GLY A 110 28.24 -48.19 7.43
CA GLY A 110 28.06 -49.33 6.53
C GLY A 110 29.36 -50.07 6.23
N LEU A 111 30.49 -49.35 6.13
CA LEU A 111 31.82 -49.94 5.97
C LEU A 111 32.26 -50.72 7.23
N ALA A 112 31.91 -50.22 8.41
CA ALA A 112 32.31 -50.80 9.69
C ALA A 112 31.49 -52.06 10.08
N ILE A 113 30.27 -52.23 9.55
CA ILE A 113 29.34 -53.28 9.99
C ILE A 113 29.88 -54.70 9.82
N ASP A 114 30.65 -54.92 8.76
CA ASP A 114 31.19 -56.22 8.39
C ASP A 114 32.35 -56.65 9.29
N ARG A 115 32.87 -55.76 10.16
CA ARG A 115 33.91 -56.11 11.15
C ARG A 115 33.37 -56.82 12.40
N ILE A 116 32.04 -56.99 12.52
CA ILE A 116 31.38 -57.47 13.74
C ILE A 116 30.96 -58.96 13.66
N SER A 117 31.10 -59.62 12.49
CA SER A 117 30.69 -61.04 12.29
C SER A 117 31.87 -62.03 12.25
N ASN A 118 31.62 -63.29 12.63
CA ASN A 118 32.60 -64.38 12.75
C ASN A 118 33.37 -64.66 11.44
N ALA A 119 34.68 -64.92 11.59
CA ALA A 119 35.71 -64.51 10.63
C ALA A 119 35.91 -65.36 9.34
N HIS A 120 35.25 -66.50 9.15
CA HIS A 120 35.57 -67.40 8.01
C HIS A 120 34.38 -68.08 7.33
N ARG A 121 33.18 -68.03 7.91
CA ARG A 121 31.97 -68.70 7.39
C ARG A 121 30.85 -67.70 7.22
N VAL A 122 30.37 -67.52 6.00
CA VAL A 122 29.26 -66.63 5.69
C VAL A 122 28.11 -67.43 5.13
N ASP A 123 26.90 -67.22 5.62
CA ASP A 123 25.74 -67.91 5.10
C ASP A 123 25.44 -67.47 3.66
N LEU A 124 25.16 -68.44 2.79
CA LEU A 124 24.72 -68.23 1.40
C LEU A 124 23.53 -67.25 1.36
N LEU A 125 22.60 -67.39 2.30
CA LEU A 125 21.46 -66.52 2.54
C LEU A 125 21.74 -65.60 3.73
N SER A 126 22.72 -64.70 3.60
CA SER A 126 23.15 -63.80 4.68
C SER A 126 21.96 -63.02 5.29
N PRO A 127 21.54 -63.33 6.54
CA PRO A 127 20.37 -62.69 7.15
C PRO A 127 20.49 -61.16 7.27
N PRO A 128 21.67 -60.57 7.60
CA PRO A 128 21.85 -59.13 7.59
C PRO A 128 21.60 -58.49 6.22
N LEU A 129 22.11 -59.08 5.13
CA LEU A 129 21.94 -58.54 3.78
C LEU A 129 20.49 -58.67 3.30
N LEU A 130 19.84 -59.82 3.59
CA LEU A 130 18.43 -60.02 3.29
C LEU A 130 17.53 -59.03 4.05
N THR A 131 17.86 -58.72 5.30
CA THR A 131 17.14 -57.72 6.10
C THR A 131 17.21 -56.33 5.45
N VAL A 132 18.41 -55.92 4.99
CA VAL A 132 18.59 -54.64 4.28
C VAL A 132 17.77 -54.58 2.99
N LEU A 133 17.75 -55.68 2.22
CA LEU A 133 16.99 -55.77 0.98
C LEU A 133 15.48 -55.73 1.22
N ALA A 134 14.98 -56.54 2.16
CA ALA A 134 13.57 -56.59 2.53
C ALA A 134 13.06 -55.24 3.07
N TRP A 135 13.86 -54.55 3.88
CA TRP A 135 13.55 -53.21 4.35
C TRP A 135 13.45 -52.20 3.19
N ASN A 136 14.38 -52.24 2.24
CA ASN A 136 14.32 -51.36 1.07
C ASN A 136 13.06 -51.62 0.22
N LEU A 137 12.73 -52.89 -0.03
CA LEU A 137 11.51 -53.26 -0.75
C LEU A 137 10.26 -52.73 -0.02
N THR A 138 10.17 -52.91 1.29
CA THR A 138 9.07 -52.40 2.12
C THR A 138 8.93 -50.88 1.99
N VAL A 139 10.05 -50.15 2.04
CA VAL A 139 10.04 -48.69 1.88
C VAL A 139 9.58 -48.30 0.47
N TYR A 140 9.99 -49.01 -0.58
CA TYR A 140 9.52 -48.71 -1.94
C TYR A 140 8.02 -48.95 -2.09
N LEU A 141 7.50 -50.04 -1.53
CA LEU A 141 6.06 -50.31 -1.48
C LEU A 141 5.32 -49.19 -0.74
N LEU A 142 5.86 -48.70 0.38
CA LEU A 142 5.28 -47.57 1.13
C LEU A 142 5.27 -46.27 0.31
N ILE A 143 6.35 -45.98 -0.43
CA ILE A 143 6.45 -44.81 -1.30
C ILE A 143 5.43 -44.91 -2.46
N ALA A 144 5.35 -46.07 -3.11
CA ALA A 144 4.39 -46.33 -4.18
C ALA A 144 2.93 -46.22 -3.69
N TRP A 145 2.63 -46.81 -2.54
CA TRP A 145 1.32 -46.72 -1.91
C TRP A 145 0.93 -45.28 -1.58
N ARG A 146 1.86 -44.47 -1.06
CA ARG A 146 1.62 -43.04 -0.80
C ARG A 146 1.45 -42.24 -2.08
N ALA A 147 2.16 -42.58 -3.15
CA ALA A 147 2.04 -41.91 -4.45
C ALA A 147 0.69 -42.17 -5.12
N TRP A 148 0.04 -43.31 -4.85
CA TRP A 148 -1.28 -43.65 -5.38
C TRP A 148 -2.45 -43.11 -4.57
N ARG A 149 -2.20 -42.62 -3.34
CA ARG A 149 -3.25 -41.98 -2.53
C ARG A 149 -3.39 -40.51 -2.93
N PRO A 150 -4.63 -39.97 -2.93
CA PRO A 150 -4.80 -38.53 -3.06
C PRO A 150 -4.03 -37.83 -1.94
N PRO A 151 -3.50 -36.62 -2.18
CA PRO A 151 -2.77 -35.86 -1.17
C PRO A 151 -3.68 -35.65 0.06
N SER A 152 -3.52 -36.51 1.05
CA SER A 152 -4.19 -36.39 2.34
C SER A 152 -3.54 -35.23 3.09
N GLN A 153 -4.37 -34.34 3.65
CA GLN A 153 -3.89 -33.24 4.48
C GLN A 153 -2.89 -33.79 5.51
N PRO A 154 -1.74 -33.13 5.72
CA PRO A 154 -0.75 -33.62 6.67
C PRO A 154 -1.45 -33.81 8.01
N SER A 155 -1.34 -35.02 8.55
CA SER A 155 -2.06 -35.38 9.76
C SER A 155 -1.69 -34.44 10.89
N ALA A 156 -2.67 -33.69 11.41
CA ALA A 156 -2.48 -32.61 12.39
C ALA A 156 -1.62 -33.03 13.59
N TRP A 157 -1.67 -34.31 13.99
CA TRP A 157 -0.84 -34.86 15.07
C TRP A 157 0.67 -34.82 14.78
N LEU A 158 1.10 -35.02 13.53
CA LEU A 158 2.53 -34.98 13.16
C LEU A 158 3.04 -33.54 13.14
N GLN A 159 2.22 -32.59 12.68
CA GLN A 159 2.52 -31.16 12.77
C GLN A 159 2.57 -30.70 14.24
N GLN A 160 1.71 -31.25 15.10
CA GLN A 160 1.65 -30.95 16.53
C GLN A 160 2.79 -31.60 17.33
N ALA A 161 3.25 -32.78 16.92
CA ALA A 161 4.41 -33.48 17.50
C ALA A 161 5.75 -32.87 17.05
N LEU A 162 5.81 -32.27 15.85
CA LEU A 162 7.00 -31.58 15.33
C LEU A 162 7.05 -30.08 15.69
N ARG A 163 5.93 -29.50 16.17
CA ARG A 163 5.85 -28.13 16.72
C ARG A 163 6.95 -27.80 17.75
N PRO A 164 7.31 -28.68 18.72
CA PRO A 164 8.43 -28.42 19.63
C PRO A 164 9.81 -28.41 18.95
N LEU A 165 10.00 -29.10 17.82
CA LEU A 165 11.23 -29.03 17.01
C LEU A 165 11.27 -27.78 16.13
N GLY A 166 10.11 -27.28 15.69
CA GLY A 166 9.99 -26.00 14.97
C GLY A 166 10.02 -24.77 15.89
N ASN A 167 9.77 -24.96 17.19
CA ASN A 167 9.82 -23.92 18.20
C ASN A 167 10.61 -24.38 19.44
N PRO A 168 11.94 -24.67 19.31
CA PRO A 168 12.79 -25.04 20.46
C PRO A 168 12.89 -23.90 21.50
N PHE A 169 12.27 -22.76 21.19
CA PHE A 169 12.34 -21.51 21.90
C PHE A 169 10.97 -21.07 22.47
N GLY A 170 9.86 -21.73 22.17
CA GLY A 170 8.50 -21.23 22.43
C GLY A 170 8.05 -21.18 23.90
N ARG A 171 8.77 -21.80 24.84
CA ARG A 171 8.44 -21.75 26.28
C ARG A 171 9.14 -20.64 27.05
N ALA A 172 10.02 -19.87 26.40
CA ALA A 172 10.84 -18.84 27.05
C ALA A 172 10.58 -17.43 26.48
N GLU A 173 9.33 -17.14 26.09
CA GLU A 173 8.97 -15.87 25.44
C GLU A 173 9.00 -14.63 26.35
N ARG A 174 8.98 -14.78 27.67
CA ARG A 174 8.91 -13.63 28.59
C ARG A 174 10.25 -12.97 28.93
N GLY A 175 11.37 -13.43 28.36
CA GLY A 175 12.70 -12.90 28.71
C GLY A 175 13.73 -12.83 27.58
N ARG A 176 13.36 -13.10 26.32
CA ARG A 176 14.31 -13.04 25.20
C ARG A 176 14.31 -11.67 24.52
N GLY A 177 15.51 -11.19 24.16
CA GLY A 177 15.71 -9.95 23.41
C GLY A 177 14.99 -9.95 22.05
N LEU A 178 14.79 -8.76 21.49
CA LEU A 178 14.02 -8.53 20.26
C LEU A 178 14.45 -9.43 19.10
N ALA A 179 15.75 -9.56 18.85
CA ALA A 179 16.31 -10.38 17.79
C ALA A 179 15.87 -11.85 17.85
N ALA A 180 15.78 -12.42 19.06
CA ALA A 180 15.34 -13.80 19.25
C ALA A 180 13.83 -13.97 19.00
N ARG A 181 13.02 -12.94 19.28
CA ARG A 181 11.59 -12.92 18.93
C ARG A 181 11.39 -12.86 17.42
N ILE A 182 12.16 -12.00 16.73
CA ILE A 182 12.18 -11.91 15.26
C ILE A 182 12.59 -13.26 14.65
N ALA A 183 13.67 -13.88 15.16
CA ALA A 183 14.13 -15.17 14.68
C ALA A 183 13.10 -16.29 14.86
N ALA A 184 12.41 -16.32 16.01
CA ALA A 184 11.37 -17.30 16.29
C ALA A 184 10.17 -17.15 15.33
N ASP A 185 9.66 -15.92 15.17
CA ASP A 185 8.52 -15.65 14.26
C ASP A 185 8.90 -15.92 12.79
N PHE A 186 10.09 -15.49 12.38
CA PHE A 186 10.63 -15.79 11.05
C PHE A 186 10.67 -17.30 10.79
N HIS A 187 11.24 -18.09 11.72
CA HIS A 187 11.31 -19.53 11.56
C HIS A 187 9.92 -20.17 11.51
N GLN A 188 8.99 -19.77 12.37
CA GLN A 188 7.62 -20.27 12.36
C GLN A 188 6.96 -20.03 10.99
N ARG A 189 7.05 -18.81 10.46
CA ARG A 189 6.51 -18.45 9.13
C ARG A 189 7.20 -19.22 8.01
N TRP A 190 8.53 -19.36 8.10
CA TRP A 190 9.33 -20.11 7.13
C TRP A 190 8.92 -21.58 7.07
N TRP A 191 8.78 -22.25 8.22
CA TRP A 191 8.33 -23.64 8.26
C TRP A 191 6.93 -23.81 7.68
N ALA A 192 6.02 -22.86 7.91
CA ALA A 192 4.67 -22.89 7.36
C ALA A 192 4.65 -22.78 5.82
N HIS A 193 5.48 -21.91 5.23
CA HIS A 193 5.48 -21.67 3.78
C HIS A 193 6.43 -22.58 2.99
N ALA A 194 7.49 -23.08 3.63
CA ALA A 194 8.54 -23.88 2.99
C ALA A 194 8.51 -25.36 3.41
N ALA A 195 7.44 -25.84 4.04
CA ALA A 195 7.30 -27.24 4.48
C ALA A 195 7.60 -28.23 3.35
N ASP A 196 7.03 -28.02 2.17
CA ASP A 196 7.23 -28.89 1.00
C ASP A 196 8.69 -28.92 0.55
N LEU A 197 9.36 -27.76 0.54
CA LEU A 197 10.77 -27.63 0.19
C LEU A 197 11.65 -28.36 1.20
N LEU A 198 11.41 -28.14 2.50
CA LEU A 198 12.13 -28.78 3.59
C LEU A 198 11.93 -30.30 3.57
N GLN A 199 10.74 -30.77 3.23
CA GLN A 199 10.45 -32.19 3.04
C GLN A 199 11.26 -32.79 1.88
N GLN A 200 11.37 -32.10 0.73
CA GLN A 200 12.21 -32.59 -0.38
C GLN A 200 13.70 -32.63 0.03
N ARG A 201 14.19 -31.62 0.74
CA ARG A 201 15.57 -31.57 1.24
C ARG A 201 15.86 -32.72 2.22
N ALA A 202 14.96 -32.96 3.17
CA ALA A 202 15.07 -34.06 4.11
C ALA A 202 15.03 -35.43 3.41
N ALA A 203 14.08 -35.62 2.49
CA ALA A 203 13.98 -36.86 1.71
C ALA A 203 15.26 -37.13 0.90
N ARG A 204 15.82 -36.09 0.26
CA ARG A 204 17.09 -36.18 -0.46
C ARG A 204 18.23 -36.67 0.45
N VAL A 205 18.40 -36.05 1.63
CA VAL A 205 19.46 -36.45 2.58
C VAL A 205 19.25 -37.88 3.05
N LEU A 206 18.02 -38.28 3.41
CA LEU A 206 17.72 -39.65 3.85
C LEU A 206 18.00 -40.69 2.76
N HIS A 207 17.65 -40.40 1.50
CA HIS A 207 17.97 -41.30 0.38
C HIS A 207 19.48 -41.39 0.13
N LEU A 208 20.22 -40.28 0.23
CA LEU A 208 21.68 -40.29 0.14
C LEU A 208 22.30 -41.10 1.28
N CYS A 209 21.82 -40.96 2.51
CA CYS A 209 22.27 -41.79 3.63
C CYS A 209 22.02 -43.28 3.38
N ALA A 210 20.84 -43.65 2.88
CA ALA A 210 20.51 -45.04 2.57
C ALA A 210 21.37 -45.60 1.41
N ALA A 211 21.61 -44.81 0.37
CA ALA A 211 22.49 -45.18 -0.73
C ALA A 211 23.94 -45.35 -0.25
N ALA A 212 24.43 -44.39 0.54
CA ALA A 212 25.78 -44.40 1.10
C ALA A 212 25.98 -45.59 2.05
N TRP A 213 25.00 -45.90 2.90
CA TRP A 213 25.01 -47.09 3.74
C TRP A 213 25.13 -48.38 2.93
N GLY A 214 24.28 -48.56 1.91
CA GLY A 214 24.32 -49.73 1.04
C GLY A 214 25.64 -49.84 0.26
N ALA A 215 26.18 -48.71 -0.20
CA ALA A 215 27.49 -48.64 -0.83
C ALA A 215 28.62 -48.98 0.15
N GLY A 216 28.50 -48.58 1.42
CA GLY A 216 29.45 -48.92 2.49
C GLY A 216 29.49 -50.41 2.78
N ILE A 217 28.32 -51.07 2.82
CA ILE A 217 28.21 -52.53 2.94
C ILE A 217 28.82 -53.22 1.72
N ALA A 218 28.51 -52.76 0.50
CA ALA A 218 29.10 -53.33 -0.70
C ALA A 218 30.63 -53.18 -0.71
N LEU A 219 31.14 -52.02 -0.29
CA LEU A 219 32.56 -51.73 -0.21
C LEU A 219 33.27 -52.55 0.87
N SER A 220 32.64 -52.77 2.03
CA SER A 220 33.21 -53.64 3.07
C SER A 220 33.34 -55.08 2.57
N LEU A 221 32.32 -55.59 1.89
CA LEU A 221 32.36 -56.92 1.29
C LEU A 221 33.52 -57.06 0.28
N LEU A 222 33.67 -56.07 -0.60
CA LEU A 222 34.76 -56.03 -1.58
C LEU A 222 36.13 -55.95 -0.90
N LEU A 223 36.36 -54.97 -0.01
CA LEU A 223 37.64 -54.78 0.67
C LEU A 223 38.06 -55.99 1.49
N ARG A 224 37.11 -56.63 2.17
CA ARG A 224 37.40 -57.89 2.86
C ARG A 224 37.74 -59.00 1.88
N GLY A 225 37.05 -59.09 0.75
CA GLY A 225 37.33 -60.06 -0.31
C GLY A 225 38.70 -59.94 -0.97
N LEU A 226 39.37 -58.79 -0.85
CA LEU A 226 40.77 -58.62 -1.27
C LEU A 226 41.76 -59.33 -0.34
N VAL A 227 41.46 -59.42 0.96
CA VAL A 227 42.40 -59.91 1.99
C VAL A 227 42.01 -61.31 2.51
N VAL A 228 40.72 -61.64 2.49
CA VAL A 228 40.15 -62.86 3.04
C VAL A 228 39.37 -63.60 1.96
N ARG A 229 39.56 -64.92 1.88
CA ARG A 229 38.76 -65.78 1.01
C ARG A 229 37.39 -66.03 1.64
N TYR A 230 36.33 -65.55 1.00
CA TYR A 230 34.97 -65.87 1.43
C TYR A 230 34.66 -67.34 1.22
N GLN A 231 34.28 -68.02 2.30
CA GLN A 231 33.67 -69.34 2.24
C GLN A 231 32.19 -69.15 2.55
N PHE A 232 31.35 -69.54 1.60
CA PHE A 232 29.90 -69.45 1.77
C PHE A 232 29.26 -70.83 1.71
N GLY A 233 28.26 -71.04 2.56
CA GLY A 233 27.55 -72.30 2.71
C GLY A 233 26.16 -72.08 3.28
N TRP A 234 25.33 -73.11 3.27
CA TRP A 234 24.01 -73.04 3.91
C TRP A 234 23.74 -74.28 4.74
N GLU A 235 23.03 -74.06 5.84
CA GLU A 235 22.57 -75.09 6.75
C GLU A 235 21.07 -74.88 6.97
N SER A 236 20.28 -75.95 6.85
CA SER A 236 18.85 -75.88 7.17
C SER A 236 18.36 -77.23 7.66
N THR A 237 17.63 -77.21 8.77
CA THR A 237 16.88 -78.37 9.27
C THR A 237 15.58 -78.59 8.48
N PHE A 238 15.10 -77.56 7.76
CA PHE A 238 13.77 -77.55 7.14
C PHE A 238 13.79 -77.48 5.62
N LEU A 239 14.85 -76.93 5.03
CA LEU A 239 14.95 -76.72 3.58
C LEU A 239 15.92 -77.69 2.94
N ASP A 240 15.56 -78.22 1.77
CA ASP A 240 16.45 -79.02 0.92
C ASP A 240 17.18 -78.16 -0.13
N ALA A 241 18.13 -78.77 -0.85
CA ALA A 241 18.94 -78.08 -1.85
C ALA A 241 18.10 -77.52 -3.02
N THR A 242 16.98 -78.16 -3.36
CA THR A 242 16.10 -77.71 -4.44
C THR A 242 15.34 -76.44 -4.04
N GLN A 243 14.86 -76.38 -2.78
CA GLN A 243 14.18 -75.22 -2.22
C GLN A 243 15.13 -74.04 -2.05
N VAL A 244 16.35 -74.27 -1.55
CA VAL A 244 17.38 -73.22 -1.46
C VAL A 244 17.76 -72.71 -2.84
N HIS A 245 17.90 -73.61 -3.83
CA HIS A 245 18.13 -73.20 -5.22
C HIS A 245 16.99 -72.35 -5.79
N ALA A 246 15.74 -72.69 -5.51
CA ALA A 246 14.60 -71.87 -5.92
C ALA A 246 14.65 -70.46 -5.31
N ILE A 247 14.95 -70.35 -4.01
CA ILE A 247 15.07 -69.06 -3.31
C ILE A 247 16.21 -68.21 -3.89
N VAL A 248 17.39 -68.80 -4.07
CA VAL A 248 18.58 -68.13 -4.61
C VAL A 248 18.35 -67.69 -6.06
N SER A 249 17.69 -68.54 -6.86
CA SER A 249 17.31 -68.23 -8.24
C SER A 249 16.38 -67.02 -8.31
N VAL A 250 15.37 -66.92 -7.43
CA VAL A 250 14.46 -65.76 -7.36
C VAL A 250 15.18 -64.51 -6.83
N LEU A 251 16.00 -64.65 -5.78
CA LEU A 251 16.72 -63.53 -5.17
C LEU A 251 17.67 -62.85 -6.16
N PHE A 252 18.38 -63.63 -6.96
CA PHE A 252 19.33 -63.12 -7.95
C PHE A 252 18.76 -63.02 -9.38
N ALA A 253 17.48 -63.37 -9.59
CA ALA A 253 16.80 -63.20 -10.88
C ALA A 253 17.00 -61.79 -11.48
N PRO A 254 16.91 -60.68 -10.72
CA PRO A 254 17.12 -59.35 -11.29
C PRO A 254 18.52 -59.18 -11.92
N LEU A 255 19.55 -59.79 -11.34
CA LEU A 255 20.91 -59.67 -11.86
C LEU A 255 21.17 -60.59 -13.05
N THR A 256 20.64 -61.81 -13.01
CA THR A 256 20.79 -62.76 -14.11
C THR A 256 20.01 -62.32 -15.34
N LEU A 257 18.81 -61.75 -15.15
CA LEU A 257 17.96 -61.25 -16.23
C LEU A 257 18.41 -59.89 -16.79
N LEU A 258 18.78 -58.93 -15.93
CA LEU A 258 19.12 -57.57 -16.39
C LEU A 258 20.60 -57.39 -16.73
N LEU A 259 21.50 -58.07 -16.03
CA LEU A 259 22.95 -57.91 -16.18
C LEU A 259 23.62 -59.14 -16.82
N GLY A 260 22.86 -60.21 -17.12
CA GLY A 260 23.38 -61.41 -17.76
C GLY A 260 24.38 -62.20 -16.89
N LEU A 261 24.34 -62.03 -15.57
CA LEU A 261 25.22 -62.78 -14.66
C LEU A 261 24.87 -64.27 -14.65
N ALA A 262 25.87 -65.14 -14.54
CA ALA A 262 25.66 -66.59 -14.52
C ALA A 262 24.89 -67.01 -13.24
N PRO A 263 23.74 -67.71 -13.35
CA PRO A 263 23.01 -68.22 -12.19
C PRO A 263 23.79 -69.34 -11.50
N PHE A 264 23.54 -69.51 -10.19
CA PHE A 264 24.03 -70.68 -9.46
C PHE A 264 23.22 -71.92 -9.85
N THR A 265 23.91 -72.99 -10.24
CA THR A 265 23.26 -74.27 -10.57
C THR A 265 22.83 -75.02 -9.32
N LEU A 266 21.87 -75.94 -9.45
CA LEU A 266 21.46 -76.80 -8.35
C LEU A 266 22.64 -77.62 -7.77
N GLN A 267 23.54 -78.08 -8.64
CA GLN A 267 24.72 -78.85 -8.23
C GLN A 267 25.70 -77.99 -7.42
N GLU A 268 25.92 -76.73 -7.81
CA GLU A 268 26.74 -75.79 -7.05
C GLU A 268 26.13 -75.49 -5.68
N ILE A 269 24.80 -75.31 -5.59
CA ILE A 269 24.13 -75.03 -4.31
C ILE A 269 24.16 -76.25 -3.39
N ALA A 270 23.92 -77.45 -3.93
CA ALA A 270 24.03 -78.70 -3.16
C ALA A 270 25.46 -78.91 -2.63
N ALA A 271 26.49 -78.56 -3.41
CA ALA A 271 27.89 -78.66 -3.00
C ALA A 271 28.27 -77.70 -1.84
N THR A 272 27.45 -76.67 -1.58
CA THR A 272 27.65 -75.72 -0.47
C THR A 272 26.85 -76.04 0.80
N GLN A 273 26.07 -77.13 0.82
CA GLN A 273 25.30 -77.55 1.99
C GLN A 273 26.22 -78.00 3.13
N ASN A 274 25.93 -77.59 4.38
CA ASN A 274 26.73 -77.87 5.57
C ASN A 274 28.22 -77.48 5.44
N PHE A 275 28.50 -76.48 4.58
CA PHE A 275 29.87 -76.11 4.22
C PHE A 275 30.69 -77.29 3.67
N ALA A 276 30.06 -78.34 3.11
CA ALA A 276 30.69 -79.60 2.70
C ALA A 276 31.80 -79.45 1.64
N GLY A 277 31.84 -78.32 0.92
CA GLY A 277 32.98 -77.90 0.11
C GLY A 277 34.32 -77.79 0.88
N GLU A 278 34.30 -77.86 2.21
CA GLU A 278 35.47 -77.95 3.10
C GLU A 278 36.16 -79.33 3.12
N SER A 279 35.49 -80.43 2.76
CA SER A 279 35.94 -81.80 3.15
C SER A 279 36.09 -82.82 2.02
N GLY A 280 35.92 -82.43 0.75
CA GLY A 280 36.06 -83.33 -0.40
C GLY A 280 37.39 -83.18 -1.14
N VAL A 281 37.92 -84.31 -1.62
CA VAL A 281 39.10 -84.47 -2.52
C VAL A 281 39.03 -83.58 -3.80
N ALA A 282 37.88 -82.95 -4.07
CA ALA A 282 37.69 -81.93 -5.11
C ALA A 282 38.35 -80.55 -4.82
N GLY A 283 38.91 -80.33 -3.63
CA GLY A 283 39.65 -79.11 -3.26
C GLY A 283 40.99 -78.90 -3.99
N MET A 284 41.48 -79.89 -4.74
CA MET A 284 42.75 -79.83 -5.47
C MET A 284 42.70 -79.03 -6.78
N ALA A 285 41.52 -78.64 -7.25
CA ALA A 285 41.34 -77.91 -8.52
C ALA A 285 40.72 -76.53 -8.30
N GLY A 286 41.46 -75.58 -7.70
CA GLY A 286 41.32 -74.12 -7.89
C GLY A 286 39.96 -73.39 -7.75
N GLY A 287 38.85 -74.08 -7.48
CA GLY A 287 37.48 -73.56 -7.70
C GLY A 287 36.84 -72.83 -6.52
N GLY A 288 37.32 -73.05 -5.30
CA GLY A 288 36.73 -72.43 -4.09
C GLY A 288 36.80 -70.90 -4.08
N GLY A 289 37.86 -70.30 -4.66
CA GLY A 289 38.01 -68.85 -4.77
C GLY A 289 37.07 -68.19 -5.80
N ALA A 290 36.77 -68.90 -6.89
CA ALA A 290 35.89 -68.41 -7.95
C ALA A 290 34.41 -68.41 -7.53
N ALA A 291 34.00 -69.37 -6.70
CA ALA A 291 32.65 -69.40 -6.15
C ALA A 291 32.42 -68.24 -5.16
N GLY A 292 33.38 -67.98 -4.25
CA GLY A 292 33.27 -66.91 -3.26
C GLY A 292 33.24 -65.51 -3.88
N SER A 293 34.07 -65.25 -4.90
CA SER A 293 34.05 -63.98 -5.62
C SER A 293 32.73 -63.75 -6.37
N ARG A 294 32.14 -64.80 -6.95
CA ARG A 294 30.81 -64.76 -7.57
C ARG A 294 29.71 -64.47 -6.55
N TRP A 295 29.74 -65.07 -5.36
CA TRP A 295 28.79 -64.76 -4.28
C TRP A 295 28.87 -63.28 -3.86
N VAL A 296 30.08 -62.76 -3.63
CA VAL A 296 30.30 -61.33 -3.32
C VAL A 296 29.78 -60.47 -4.47
N GLY A 297 30.13 -60.79 -5.72
CA GLY A 297 29.68 -60.06 -6.91
C GLY A 297 28.16 -60.01 -7.05
N MET A 298 27.48 -61.12 -6.75
CA MET A 298 26.01 -61.20 -6.79
C MET A 298 25.38 -60.35 -5.68
N TYR A 299 25.86 -60.39 -4.44
CA TYR A 299 25.32 -59.54 -3.38
C TYR A 299 25.65 -58.05 -3.56
N VAL A 300 26.87 -57.73 -4.02
CA VAL A 300 27.24 -56.35 -4.38
C VAL A 300 26.37 -55.85 -5.52
N GLY A 301 26.17 -56.64 -6.57
CA GLY A 301 25.27 -56.33 -7.67
C GLY A 301 23.84 -56.09 -7.19
N LEU A 302 23.34 -56.94 -6.27
CA LEU A 302 22.00 -56.82 -5.72
C LEU A 302 21.84 -55.56 -4.85
N LEU A 303 22.83 -55.25 -4.01
CA LEU A 303 22.84 -54.00 -3.23
C LEU A 303 22.90 -52.77 -4.15
N LEU A 304 23.70 -52.81 -5.21
CA LEU A 304 23.77 -51.71 -6.17
C LEU A 304 22.43 -51.53 -6.89
N LEU A 305 21.84 -52.62 -7.41
CA LEU A 305 20.62 -52.58 -8.21
C LEU A 305 19.37 -52.31 -7.37
N ALA A 306 19.23 -52.93 -6.21
CA ALA A 306 18.03 -52.85 -5.38
C ALA A 306 18.08 -51.74 -4.33
N VAL A 307 19.26 -51.24 -3.96
CA VAL A 307 19.42 -50.21 -2.91
C VAL A 307 20.08 -48.95 -3.45
N VAL A 308 21.32 -49.02 -3.92
CA VAL A 308 22.11 -47.81 -4.22
C VAL A 308 21.51 -47.03 -5.39
N LEU A 309 21.32 -47.66 -6.55
CA LEU A 309 20.81 -46.99 -7.75
C LEU A 309 19.40 -46.41 -7.56
N PRO A 310 18.39 -47.16 -7.04
CA PRO A 310 17.06 -46.60 -6.83
C PRO A 310 17.05 -45.46 -5.80
N ARG A 311 17.87 -45.54 -4.74
CA ARG A 311 17.98 -44.46 -3.75
C ARG A 311 18.64 -43.21 -4.34
N LEU A 312 19.67 -43.36 -5.17
CA LEU A 312 20.27 -42.24 -5.89
C LEU A 312 19.28 -41.60 -6.87
N ALA A 313 18.48 -42.40 -7.59
CA ALA A 313 17.43 -41.91 -8.46
C ALA A 313 16.37 -41.11 -7.69
N LEU A 314 15.91 -41.61 -6.53
CA LEU A 314 14.99 -40.89 -5.64
C LEU A 314 15.61 -39.60 -5.06
N ALA A 315 16.89 -39.61 -4.71
CA ALA A 315 17.60 -38.42 -4.27
C ALA A 315 17.72 -37.37 -5.39
N ALA A 316 18.00 -37.80 -6.62
CA ALA A 316 18.02 -36.93 -7.80
C ALA A 316 16.64 -36.35 -8.11
N TRP A 317 15.58 -37.16 -8.00
CA TRP A 317 14.20 -36.71 -8.14
C TRP A 317 13.82 -35.65 -7.09
N ALA A 318 14.15 -35.88 -5.82
CA ALA A 318 13.94 -34.91 -4.74
C ALA A 318 14.69 -33.60 -5.00
N ARG A 319 15.93 -33.67 -5.49
CA ARG A 319 16.72 -32.50 -5.90
C ARG A 319 16.08 -31.74 -7.07
N TRP A 320 15.56 -32.45 -8.06
CA TRP A 320 14.88 -31.83 -9.19
C TRP A 320 13.58 -31.13 -8.74
N ARG A 321 12.81 -31.73 -7.83
CA ARG A 321 11.64 -31.08 -7.21
C ARG A 321 12.01 -29.85 -6.40
N GLU A 322 13.11 -29.92 -5.65
CA GLU A 322 13.67 -28.77 -4.93
C GLU A 322 14.03 -27.63 -5.90
N HIS A 323 14.71 -27.91 -7.02
CA HIS A 323 15.06 -26.88 -8.01
C HIS A 323 13.85 -26.26 -8.71
N ARG A 324 12.75 -27.01 -8.89
CA ARG A 324 11.49 -26.51 -9.47
C ARG A 324 10.56 -25.89 -8.45
N TRP A 325 10.91 -25.89 -7.16
CA TRP A 325 10.07 -25.35 -6.12
C TRP A 325 9.97 -23.83 -6.26
N GLN A 326 8.75 -23.32 -6.06
CA GLN A 326 8.48 -21.89 -5.99
C GLN A 326 7.61 -21.64 -4.76
N GLY A 327 7.95 -20.60 -4.01
CA GLY A 327 7.13 -20.13 -2.91
C GLY A 327 5.85 -19.48 -3.44
N HIS A 328 4.79 -19.54 -2.64
CA HIS A 328 3.57 -18.81 -2.89
C HIS A 328 3.32 -17.84 -1.75
N ILE A 329 3.10 -16.56 -2.09
CA ILE A 329 2.61 -15.54 -1.17
C ILE A 329 1.33 -14.96 -1.75
N ASP A 330 0.32 -14.83 -0.90
CA ASP A 330 -0.91 -14.13 -1.24
C ASP A 330 -0.79 -12.62 -0.90
N PRO A 331 -0.72 -11.71 -1.90
CA PRO A 331 -0.72 -10.26 -1.66
C PRO A 331 -2.03 -9.74 -1.04
N GLN A 332 -3.12 -10.49 -1.16
CA GLN A 332 -4.42 -10.13 -0.58
C GLN A 332 -4.57 -10.62 0.87
N GLY A 333 -3.63 -11.42 1.37
CA GLY A 333 -3.65 -11.93 2.73
C GLY A 333 -3.54 -10.83 3.79
N ALA A 334 -4.06 -11.12 4.98
CA ALA A 334 -4.14 -10.18 6.11
C ALA A 334 -2.77 -9.63 6.56
N ALA A 335 -1.69 -10.37 6.29
CA ALA A 335 -0.33 -9.94 6.60
C ALA A 335 0.08 -8.64 5.87
N PHE A 336 -0.63 -8.26 4.81
CA PHE A 336 -0.36 -7.06 4.04
C PHE A 336 -1.42 -5.96 4.22
N ASP A 337 -2.37 -6.10 5.15
CA ASP A 337 -3.43 -5.11 5.33
C ASP A 337 -2.86 -3.72 5.71
N THR A 338 -1.90 -3.69 6.63
CA THR A 338 -1.20 -2.45 7.01
C THR A 338 -0.46 -1.81 5.83
N LEU A 339 0.23 -2.63 5.01
CA LEU A 339 0.90 -2.14 3.81
C LEU A 339 -0.14 -1.58 2.83
N ARG A 340 -1.21 -2.33 2.56
CA ARG A 340 -2.28 -1.92 1.63
C ARG A 340 -2.92 -0.60 2.04
N ALA A 341 -3.19 -0.41 3.33
CA ALA A 341 -3.71 0.86 3.87
C ALA A 341 -2.75 2.05 3.67
N SER A 342 -1.44 1.78 3.64
CA SER A 342 -0.40 2.80 3.46
C SER A 342 -0.10 3.16 2.00
N LEU A 343 -0.55 2.36 1.04
CA LEU A 343 -0.30 2.62 -0.38
C LEU A 343 -1.12 3.83 -0.87
N PRO A 344 -0.58 4.59 -1.85
CA PRO A 344 -1.29 5.72 -2.42
C PRO A 344 -2.51 5.27 -3.24
N GLY A 345 -3.60 6.01 -3.14
CA GLY A 345 -4.74 5.90 -4.04
C GLY A 345 -4.63 6.90 -5.19
N ASP A 346 -4.59 6.41 -6.42
CA ASP A 346 -4.72 7.22 -7.63
C ASP A 346 -6.16 7.13 -8.13
N LEU A 347 -6.98 8.11 -7.74
CA LEU A 347 -8.43 8.16 -7.95
C LEU A 347 -8.80 9.14 -9.06
N VAL A 348 -9.59 8.66 -10.01
CA VAL A 348 -10.18 9.47 -11.08
C VAL A 348 -11.71 9.45 -10.92
N ILE A 349 -12.29 10.61 -10.68
CA ILE A 349 -13.74 10.76 -10.47
C ILE A 349 -14.36 11.48 -11.68
N GLY A 350 -15.33 10.82 -12.31
CA GLY A 350 -16.13 11.39 -13.39
C GLY A 350 -17.16 12.38 -12.84
N LEU A 351 -17.30 13.54 -13.47
CA LEU A 351 -18.28 14.56 -13.12
C LEU A 351 -19.43 14.52 -14.13
N HIS A 352 -20.66 14.30 -13.65
CA HIS A 352 -21.86 14.25 -14.50
C HIS A 352 -22.93 15.24 -14.02
N GLY A 353 -22.97 16.40 -14.69
CA GLY A 353 -24.06 17.38 -14.68
C GLY A 353 -23.59 18.78 -15.14
N PRO A 354 -24.19 19.92 -14.71
CA PRO A 354 -23.96 21.19 -15.38
C PRO A 354 -22.50 21.66 -15.36
N GLN A 355 -22.07 22.16 -16.52
CA GLN A 355 -20.67 22.53 -16.79
C GLN A 355 -20.14 23.60 -15.82
N ALA A 356 -20.98 24.56 -15.42
CA ALA A 356 -20.60 25.64 -14.50
C ALA A 356 -20.11 25.11 -13.14
N GLN A 357 -20.83 24.14 -12.55
CA GLN A 357 -20.47 23.54 -11.27
C GLN A 357 -19.30 22.57 -11.40
N ALA A 358 -19.24 21.82 -12.51
CA ALA A 358 -18.12 20.93 -12.81
C ALA A 358 -16.78 21.68 -12.86
N GLN A 359 -16.77 22.93 -13.35
CA GLN A 359 -15.57 23.76 -13.47
C GLN A 359 -14.85 23.97 -12.13
N VAL A 360 -15.60 24.10 -11.03
CA VAL A 360 -15.05 24.27 -9.67
C VAL A 360 -14.21 23.07 -9.25
N LEU A 361 -14.73 21.86 -9.51
CA LEU A 361 -14.06 20.62 -9.15
C LEU A 361 -12.92 20.28 -10.12
N LEU A 362 -13.07 20.56 -11.41
CA LEU A 362 -12.02 20.35 -12.42
C LEU A 362 -10.72 21.11 -12.08
N GLY A 363 -10.82 22.31 -11.52
CA GLY A 363 -9.65 23.08 -11.05
C GLY A 363 -9.07 22.61 -9.71
N ALA A 364 -9.70 21.65 -9.04
CA ALA A 364 -9.42 21.31 -7.66
C ALA A 364 -8.66 19.98 -7.49
N SER A 365 -7.85 19.56 -8.47
CA SER A 365 -6.99 18.37 -8.33
C SER A 365 -6.14 18.44 -7.06
N LEU A 366 -5.97 17.31 -6.39
CA LEU A 366 -5.26 17.23 -5.12
C LEU A 366 -4.22 16.12 -5.16
N GLN A 367 -3.04 16.40 -4.61
CA GLN A 367 -2.02 15.39 -4.37
C GLN A 367 -1.56 15.47 -2.90
N THR A 368 -1.54 14.33 -2.22
CA THR A 368 -1.06 14.27 -0.82
C THR A 368 0.47 14.06 -0.79
N PRO A 369 1.13 14.39 0.33
CA PRO A 369 2.55 14.05 0.56
C PRO A 369 2.84 12.55 0.46
N GLN A 370 1.85 11.71 0.78
CA GLN A 370 1.92 10.25 0.67
C GLN A 370 1.80 9.76 -0.78
N GLY A 371 1.50 10.66 -1.72
CA GLY A 371 1.44 10.38 -3.14
C GLY A 371 0.06 9.94 -3.64
N ASP A 372 -0.99 10.08 -2.82
CA ASP A 372 -2.39 9.93 -3.27
C ASP A 372 -2.71 11.03 -4.28
N ARG A 373 -3.49 10.71 -5.31
CA ARG A 373 -3.91 11.66 -6.34
C ARG A 373 -5.40 11.59 -6.50
N LEU A 374 -6.04 12.76 -6.51
CA LEU A 374 -7.45 12.93 -6.84
C LEU A 374 -7.56 13.80 -8.08
N GLN A 375 -8.12 13.22 -9.14
CA GLN A 375 -8.37 13.88 -10.41
C GLN A 375 -9.85 13.87 -10.73
N TRP A 376 -10.32 14.99 -11.26
CA TRP A 376 -11.69 15.16 -11.70
C TRP A 376 -11.71 15.23 -13.23
N VAL A 377 -12.61 14.49 -13.86
CA VAL A 377 -12.73 14.47 -15.32
C VAL A 377 -14.17 14.68 -15.74
N ALA A 378 -14.37 15.55 -16.73
CA ALA A 378 -15.66 15.72 -17.42
C ALA A 378 -15.66 15.04 -18.79
N ASP A 379 -14.48 14.71 -19.33
CA ASP A 379 -14.34 13.97 -20.58
C ASP A 379 -14.57 12.47 -20.35
N ALA A 380 -15.53 11.91 -21.08
CA ALA A 380 -15.94 10.52 -20.98
C ALA A 380 -15.12 9.56 -21.88
N SER A 381 -13.91 9.95 -22.27
CA SER A 381 -13.01 9.17 -23.13
C SER A 381 -12.39 7.94 -22.43
N ALA A 382 -12.30 7.95 -21.10
CA ALA A 382 -11.66 6.90 -20.30
C ALA A 382 -12.54 6.44 -19.12
N PRO A 383 -12.37 5.19 -18.65
CA PRO A 383 -13.06 4.71 -17.45
C PRO A 383 -12.59 5.45 -16.19
N VAL A 384 -13.50 5.59 -15.22
CA VAL A 384 -13.30 6.31 -13.95
C VAL A 384 -13.56 5.39 -12.76
N ASP A 385 -13.05 5.75 -11.58
CA ASP A 385 -13.21 4.96 -10.36
C ASP A 385 -14.59 5.14 -9.72
N ALA A 386 -15.17 6.33 -9.81
CA ALA A 386 -16.56 6.59 -9.44
C ALA A 386 -17.10 7.76 -10.28
N VAL A 387 -18.41 7.90 -10.31
CA VAL A 387 -19.09 9.02 -10.99
C VAL A 387 -19.88 9.80 -9.97
N LEU A 388 -19.59 11.09 -9.86
CA LEU A 388 -20.41 12.04 -9.11
C LEU A 388 -21.54 12.52 -10.01
N VAL A 389 -22.78 12.23 -9.59
CA VAL A 389 -23.99 12.46 -10.37
C VAL A 389 -24.86 13.46 -9.64
N TRP A 390 -25.13 14.59 -10.27
CA TRP A 390 -26.07 15.60 -9.76
C TRP A 390 -27.18 15.94 -10.77
N THR A 391 -27.19 15.31 -11.97
CA THR A 391 -28.34 15.32 -12.90
C THR A 391 -28.88 13.92 -13.17
N PRO A 392 -30.16 13.79 -13.56
CA PRO A 392 -30.76 12.50 -13.89
C PRO A 392 -30.37 11.95 -15.27
N ASP A 393 -29.55 12.67 -16.04
CA ASP A 393 -29.20 12.30 -17.42
C ASP A 393 -28.48 10.94 -17.49
N PRO A 394 -28.65 10.18 -18.58
CA PRO A 394 -27.99 8.89 -18.74
C PRO A 394 -26.46 9.03 -18.78
N LEU A 395 -25.77 8.11 -18.13
CA LEU A 395 -24.31 8.12 -18.05
C LEU A 395 -23.66 7.69 -19.36
N PRO A 396 -22.50 8.29 -19.72
CA PRO A 396 -21.68 7.83 -20.83
C PRO A 396 -21.30 6.36 -20.70
N LEU A 397 -21.19 5.66 -21.83
CA LEU A 397 -20.95 4.21 -21.85
C LEU A 397 -19.67 3.80 -21.11
N ALA A 398 -18.61 4.59 -21.20
CA ALA A 398 -17.34 4.35 -20.50
C ALA A 398 -17.46 4.39 -18.96
N TRP A 399 -18.52 5.00 -18.43
CA TRP A 399 -18.72 5.25 -17.00
C TRP A 399 -19.80 4.37 -16.37
N GLN A 400 -20.55 3.60 -17.17
CA GLN A 400 -21.67 2.79 -16.69
C GLN A 400 -21.29 1.69 -15.69
N ALA A 401 -20.05 1.20 -15.74
CA ALA A 401 -19.54 0.18 -14.82
C ALA A 401 -19.08 0.75 -13.46
N ALA A 402 -18.91 2.07 -13.35
CA ALA A 402 -18.40 2.72 -12.15
C ALA A 402 -19.51 2.98 -11.12
N PRO A 403 -19.22 2.91 -9.80
CA PRO A 403 -20.18 3.24 -8.76
C PRO A 403 -20.64 4.70 -8.85
N ARG A 404 -21.94 4.91 -8.68
CA ARG A 404 -22.60 6.22 -8.76
C ARG A 404 -22.71 6.83 -7.37
N VAL A 405 -22.18 8.03 -7.21
CA VAL A 405 -22.36 8.86 -6.01
C VAL A 405 -23.36 9.95 -6.36
N VAL A 406 -24.60 9.79 -5.90
CA VAL A 406 -25.65 10.80 -6.10
C VAL A 406 -25.61 11.77 -4.92
N LEU A 407 -25.28 13.03 -5.21
CA LEU A 407 -25.16 14.08 -4.20
C LEU A 407 -25.69 15.38 -4.80
N ARG A 408 -26.59 16.07 -4.08
CA ARG A 408 -27.09 17.37 -4.54
C ARG A 408 -26.00 18.40 -4.32
N TRP A 409 -25.90 19.38 -5.22
CA TRP A 409 -24.87 20.42 -5.13
C TRP A 409 -24.96 21.23 -3.82
N GLU A 410 -26.18 21.50 -3.35
CA GLU A 410 -26.44 22.17 -2.06
C GLU A 410 -25.89 21.40 -0.84
N ASP A 411 -25.81 20.07 -0.92
CA ASP A 411 -25.37 19.22 0.20
C ASP A 411 -23.83 19.21 0.37
N PHE A 412 -23.06 19.68 -0.62
CA PHE A 412 -21.59 19.62 -0.56
C PHE A 412 -20.84 20.77 -1.27
N GLY A 413 -21.32 21.20 -2.44
CA GLY A 413 -20.59 22.10 -3.34
C GLY A 413 -20.81 23.57 -3.04
N ALA A 414 -21.98 23.91 -2.49
CA ALA A 414 -22.38 25.28 -2.16
C ALA A 414 -21.41 26.00 -1.20
N SER A 415 -20.77 25.26 -0.30
CA SER A 415 -19.80 25.80 0.65
C SER A 415 -18.62 24.87 0.84
N TRP A 416 -17.41 25.43 0.93
CA TRP A 416 -16.19 24.65 1.20
C TRP A 416 -16.26 23.88 2.54
N VAL A 417 -17.09 24.34 3.47
CA VAL A 417 -17.34 23.70 4.77
C VAL A 417 -18.11 22.37 4.63
N LEU A 418 -18.89 22.21 3.55
CA LEU A 418 -19.70 21.02 3.28
C LEU A 418 -18.98 19.97 2.42
N GLU A 419 -17.90 20.36 1.73
CA GLU A 419 -17.11 19.50 0.86
C GLU A 419 -16.61 18.19 1.50
N PRO A 420 -16.31 18.10 2.82
CA PRO A 420 -15.97 16.82 3.45
C PRO A 420 -17.02 15.71 3.25
N THR A 421 -18.30 16.09 3.15
CA THR A 421 -19.41 15.15 2.89
C THR A 421 -19.22 14.35 1.59
N LEU A 422 -18.58 14.95 0.59
CA LEU A 422 -18.24 14.27 -0.66
C LEU A 422 -17.32 13.08 -0.42
N PHE A 423 -16.30 13.25 0.43
CA PHE A 423 -15.35 12.20 0.76
C PHE A 423 -16.01 11.08 1.57
N ASP A 424 -16.93 11.39 2.46
CA ASP A 424 -17.71 10.38 3.19
C ASP A 424 -18.52 9.50 2.23
N ARG A 425 -19.15 10.11 1.23
CA ARG A 425 -19.93 9.41 0.20
C ARG A 425 -19.05 8.59 -0.75
N LEU A 426 -17.92 9.15 -1.18
CA LEU A 426 -16.93 8.43 -1.98
C LEU A 426 -16.34 7.23 -1.21
N SER A 427 -16.09 7.39 0.08
CA SER A 427 -15.56 6.35 0.96
C SER A 427 -16.52 5.17 1.10
N ALA A 428 -17.83 5.45 1.17
CA ALA A 428 -18.86 4.42 1.14
C ALA A 428 -18.97 3.71 -0.22
N ALA A 429 -18.78 4.44 -1.33
CA ALA A 429 -18.82 3.88 -2.68
C ALA A 429 -17.56 3.08 -3.06
N LEU A 430 -16.41 3.42 -2.46
CA LEU A 430 -15.09 2.86 -2.76
C LEU A 430 -14.40 2.35 -1.49
N PRO A 431 -14.91 1.27 -0.86
CA PRO A 431 -14.39 0.78 0.42
C PRO A 431 -12.92 0.34 0.35
N ALA A 432 -12.47 -0.15 -0.81
CA ALA A 432 -11.06 -0.51 -1.03
C ALA A 432 -10.10 0.69 -0.94
N HIS A 433 -10.60 1.92 -1.13
CA HIS A 433 -9.82 3.15 -1.12
C HIS A 433 -10.08 4.01 0.12
N HIS A 434 -10.77 3.49 1.14
CA HIS A 434 -11.15 4.22 2.36
C HIS A 434 -9.97 5.00 2.99
N HIS A 435 -8.81 4.36 3.15
CA HIS A 435 -7.64 5.01 3.74
C HIS A 435 -7.06 6.14 2.88
N ALA A 436 -7.02 5.96 1.56
CA ALA A 436 -6.55 7.01 0.64
C ALA A 436 -7.54 8.19 0.61
N LEU A 437 -8.85 7.90 0.58
CA LEU A 437 -9.90 8.91 0.65
C LEU A 437 -9.88 9.70 1.96
N ALA A 438 -9.61 9.05 3.09
CA ALA A 438 -9.45 9.73 4.38
C ALA A 438 -8.26 10.71 4.38
N ARG A 439 -7.11 10.30 3.81
CA ARG A 439 -5.94 11.19 3.66
C ARG A 439 -6.21 12.35 2.70
N LEU A 440 -6.88 12.07 1.58
CA LEU A 440 -7.29 13.09 0.62
C LEU A 440 -8.28 14.08 1.25
N CYS A 441 -9.25 13.61 2.02
CA CYS A 441 -10.17 14.46 2.77
C CYS A 441 -9.44 15.36 3.76
N ALA A 442 -8.50 14.80 4.54
CA ALA A 442 -7.71 15.57 5.49
C ALA A 442 -6.88 16.67 4.80
N ALA A 443 -6.19 16.33 3.71
CA ALA A 443 -5.42 17.29 2.92
C ALA A 443 -6.31 18.35 2.24
N TRP A 444 -7.53 17.96 1.83
CA TRP A 444 -8.52 18.88 1.27
C TRP A 444 -9.00 19.90 2.30
N VAL A 445 -9.39 19.43 3.49
CA VAL A 445 -9.81 20.27 4.63
C VAL A 445 -8.67 21.19 5.05
N GLU A 446 -7.46 20.66 5.18
CA GLU A 446 -6.28 21.44 5.55
C GLU A 446 -6.01 22.55 4.53
N ARG A 447 -6.07 22.25 3.22
CA ARG A 447 -5.92 23.26 2.16
C ARG A 447 -6.96 24.37 2.28
N ASN A 448 -8.22 24.03 2.54
CA ASN A 448 -9.30 25.00 2.68
C ASN A 448 -9.15 25.84 3.96
N GLU A 449 -8.80 25.24 5.09
CA GLU A 449 -8.53 25.94 6.35
C GLU A 449 -7.32 26.87 6.25
N GLN A 450 -6.25 26.45 5.57
CA GLN A 450 -5.08 27.29 5.31
C GLN A 450 -5.48 28.51 4.45
N ARG A 451 -6.24 28.30 3.37
CA ARG A 451 -6.74 29.38 2.51
C ARG A 451 -7.65 30.34 3.30
N PHE A 452 -8.55 29.81 4.12
CA PHE A 452 -9.41 30.60 4.99
C PHE A 452 -8.60 31.41 6.00
N GLY A 453 -7.61 30.81 6.66
CA GLY A 453 -6.70 31.50 7.56
C GLY A 453 -5.94 32.66 6.90
N GLN A 454 -5.47 32.47 5.66
CA GLN A 454 -4.83 33.53 4.88
C GLN A 454 -5.81 34.65 4.52
N ALA A 455 -7.04 34.32 4.15
CA ALA A 455 -8.08 35.32 3.91
C ALA A 455 -8.39 36.13 5.18
N LEU A 456 -8.53 35.47 6.34
CA LEU A 456 -8.74 36.13 7.63
C LEU A 456 -7.60 37.09 8.01
N LEU A 457 -6.35 36.72 7.72
CA LEU A 457 -5.21 37.61 7.92
C LEU A 457 -5.27 38.83 6.99
N ALA A 458 -5.63 38.64 5.71
CA ALA A 458 -5.81 39.74 4.77
C ALA A 458 -6.94 40.70 5.20
N LEU A 459 -8.07 40.15 5.66
CA LEU A 459 -9.17 40.91 6.26
C LEU A 459 -8.69 41.73 7.47
N ALA A 460 -7.97 41.11 8.41
CA ALA A 460 -7.46 41.79 9.60
C ALA A 460 -6.45 42.91 9.26
N GLN A 461 -5.57 42.67 8.29
CA GLN A 461 -4.63 43.69 7.79
C GLN A 461 -5.36 44.86 7.13
N HIS A 462 -6.37 44.58 6.32
CA HIS A 462 -7.22 45.60 5.69
C HIS A 462 -7.92 46.47 6.75
N LEU A 463 -8.58 45.87 7.74
CA LEU A 463 -9.30 46.62 8.79
C LEU A 463 -8.37 47.52 9.61
N ARG A 464 -7.13 47.11 9.81
CA ARG A 464 -6.11 47.93 10.47
C ARG A 464 -5.60 49.07 9.62
N ALA A 465 -5.38 48.80 8.34
CA ALA A 465 -5.05 49.86 7.41
C ALA A 465 -6.15 50.91 7.41
N CYS A 466 -7.43 50.50 7.38
CA CYS A 466 -8.59 51.38 7.53
C CYS A 466 -8.61 52.13 8.87
N ALA A 467 -8.27 51.47 9.99
CA ALA A 467 -8.16 52.13 11.29
C ALA A 467 -7.08 53.23 11.31
N ALA A 468 -5.95 53.01 10.63
CA ALA A 468 -4.88 54.01 10.53
C ALA A 468 -5.28 55.24 9.70
N LEU A 469 -6.23 55.10 8.75
CA LEU A 469 -6.73 56.22 7.93
C LEU A 469 -7.44 57.29 8.76
N THR A 470 -7.95 56.93 9.93
CA THR A 470 -8.65 57.85 10.85
C THR A 470 -7.75 58.98 11.38
N ARG A 471 -6.43 58.87 11.19
CA ARG A 471 -5.42 59.86 11.57
C ARG A 471 -5.01 60.80 10.44
N LEU A 472 -5.47 60.55 9.22
CA LEU A 472 -5.11 61.31 8.02
C LEU A 472 -6.14 62.43 7.73
N PRO A 473 -5.77 63.44 6.94
CA PRO A 473 -6.73 64.39 6.38
C PRO A 473 -7.84 63.65 5.59
N PRO A 474 -9.08 64.14 5.59
CA PRO A 474 -10.22 63.42 5.01
C PRO A 474 -10.04 63.03 3.54
N ASP A 475 -9.47 63.93 2.72
CA ASP A 475 -9.28 63.70 1.29
C ASP A 475 -8.18 62.66 1.01
N ASP A 476 -7.09 62.68 1.78
CA ASP A 476 -6.01 61.69 1.70
C ASP A 476 -6.48 60.31 2.21
N ALA A 477 -7.31 60.30 3.26
CA ALA A 477 -7.91 59.09 3.80
C ALA A 477 -8.84 58.40 2.79
N ALA A 478 -9.62 59.18 2.04
CA ALA A 478 -10.49 58.68 0.98
C ALA A 478 -9.71 57.97 -0.16
N ALA A 479 -8.66 58.61 -0.67
CA ALA A 479 -7.82 58.01 -1.72
C ALA A 479 -7.15 56.71 -1.25
N ARG A 480 -6.57 56.72 -0.05
CA ARG A 480 -5.93 55.53 0.52
C ARG A 480 -6.92 54.43 0.88
N TYR A 481 -8.16 54.75 1.25
CA TYR A 481 -9.20 53.74 1.46
C TYR A 481 -9.48 52.95 0.18
N ALA A 482 -9.63 53.64 -0.96
CA ALA A 482 -9.84 52.98 -2.25
C ALA A 482 -8.68 52.04 -2.62
N GLU A 483 -7.43 52.46 -2.37
CA GLU A 483 -6.24 51.60 -2.53
C GLU A 483 -6.29 50.35 -1.65
N GLN A 484 -6.70 50.48 -0.38
CA GLN A 484 -6.81 49.33 0.54
C GLN A 484 -7.88 48.33 0.11
N VAL A 485 -9.00 48.80 -0.44
CA VAL A 485 -10.06 47.94 -0.97
C VAL A 485 -9.57 47.17 -2.20
N HIS A 486 -8.88 47.86 -3.13
CA HIS A 486 -8.27 47.20 -4.28
C HIS A 486 -7.19 46.18 -3.90
N ALA A 487 -6.37 46.49 -2.89
CA ALA A 487 -5.35 45.56 -2.41
C ALA A 487 -5.96 44.30 -1.78
N LEU A 488 -7.03 44.45 -0.98
CA LEU A 488 -7.76 43.33 -0.39
C LEU A 488 -8.38 42.46 -1.49
N ASP A 489 -9.05 43.07 -2.45
CA ASP A 489 -9.69 42.41 -3.58
C ASP A 489 -8.70 41.58 -4.41
N ALA A 490 -7.54 42.16 -4.75
CA ALA A 490 -6.47 41.46 -5.45
C ALA A 490 -5.93 40.27 -4.64
N THR A 491 -5.75 40.46 -3.33
CA THR A 491 -5.27 39.40 -2.42
C THR A 491 -6.27 38.24 -2.35
N LEU A 492 -7.56 38.53 -2.15
CA LEU A 492 -8.60 37.51 -2.05
C LEU A 492 -8.77 36.76 -3.37
N ARG A 493 -8.77 37.44 -4.52
CA ARG A 493 -8.84 36.76 -5.83
C ARG A 493 -7.62 35.88 -6.09
N ALA A 494 -6.42 36.35 -5.75
CA ALA A 494 -5.21 35.54 -5.86
C ALA A 494 -5.28 34.26 -5.00
N LEU A 495 -5.80 34.35 -3.77
CA LEU A 495 -5.99 33.20 -2.88
C LEU A 495 -6.98 32.16 -3.46
N HIS A 496 -7.96 32.61 -4.23
CA HIS A 496 -9.00 31.76 -4.83
C HIS A 496 -8.73 31.39 -6.30
N GLY A 497 -7.59 31.81 -6.86
CA GLY A 497 -7.21 31.49 -8.25
C GLY A 497 -8.01 32.26 -9.31
N GLU A 498 -8.59 33.40 -8.93
CA GLU A 498 -9.35 34.26 -9.83
C GLU A 498 -8.48 35.35 -10.45
N PRO A 499 -8.74 35.76 -11.71
CA PRO A 499 -8.03 36.87 -12.33
C PRO A 499 -8.26 38.18 -11.58
N ALA A 500 -7.20 38.97 -11.40
CA ALA A 500 -7.30 40.29 -10.78
C ALA A 500 -8.19 41.24 -11.62
N THR A 501 -9.00 42.06 -10.95
CA THR A 501 -9.74 43.11 -11.65
C THR A 501 -8.75 44.19 -12.12
N PRO A 502 -8.81 44.62 -13.38
CA PRO A 502 -7.96 45.71 -13.85
C PRO A 502 -8.18 46.96 -13.00
N ALA A 503 -7.07 47.60 -12.58
CA ALA A 503 -7.13 48.87 -11.88
C ALA A 503 -7.92 49.88 -12.74
N PRO A 504 -8.76 50.75 -12.14
CA PRO A 504 -9.46 51.77 -12.90
C PRO A 504 -8.42 52.68 -13.57
N HIS A 505 -8.27 52.55 -14.89
CA HIS A 505 -7.53 53.52 -15.68
C HIS A 505 -8.25 54.88 -15.56
N PRO A 506 -7.55 55.99 -15.29
CA PRO A 506 -8.15 57.31 -15.49
C PRO A 506 -8.49 57.41 -16.98
N LEU A 507 -9.78 57.45 -17.30
CA LEU A 507 -10.26 57.63 -18.67
C LEU A 507 -9.58 58.88 -19.26
N PRO A 508 -8.99 58.81 -20.48
CA PRO A 508 -8.65 60.02 -21.21
C PRO A 508 -9.96 60.74 -21.51
N ALA A 509 -10.01 62.05 -21.22
CA ALA A 509 -11.14 62.91 -21.54
C ALA A 509 -11.37 62.91 -23.06
N ALA A 510 -12.21 62.02 -23.57
CA ALA A 510 -12.49 61.88 -24.98
C ALA A 510 -13.93 62.29 -25.31
N HIS A 511 -14.01 63.40 -26.06
CA HIS A 511 -15.09 63.83 -26.94
C HIS A 511 -16.47 64.11 -26.33
N LEU A 512 -16.58 65.33 -25.79
CA LEU A 512 -17.81 66.11 -25.83
C LEU A 512 -18.31 66.25 -27.28
N ALA A 513 -19.53 65.79 -27.54
CA ALA A 513 -20.33 66.21 -28.68
C ALA A 513 -20.54 67.74 -28.64
N PRO A 514 -20.73 68.43 -29.79
CA PRO A 514 -20.82 69.88 -29.82
C PRO A 514 -22.10 70.38 -29.12
N PRO A 515 -22.05 71.55 -28.46
CA PRO A 515 -23.17 72.06 -27.67
C PRO A 515 -24.20 72.76 -28.58
N PRO A 516 -25.50 72.73 -28.24
CA PRO A 516 -26.42 73.74 -28.74
C PRO A 516 -26.14 75.09 -28.05
N THR A 517 -26.44 76.15 -28.79
CA THR A 517 -26.15 77.57 -28.55
C THR A 517 -26.64 78.17 -27.21
N ALA A 518 -25.86 79.15 -26.72
CA ALA A 518 -25.92 79.86 -25.44
C ALA A 518 -27.23 80.65 -25.13
N PRO A 519 -27.41 81.17 -23.88
CA PRO A 519 -26.78 82.46 -23.55
C PRO A 519 -26.10 82.58 -22.17
N ARG A 520 -24.96 83.29 -22.21
CA ARG A 520 -24.40 84.30 -21.28
C ARG A 520 -24.24 84.03 -19.77
N ARG A 521 -22.95 84.03 -19.40
CA ARG A 521 -22.28 84.18 -18.08
C ARG A 521 -23.09 84.86 -16.97
N LEU A 522 -22.97 84.29 -15.77
CA LEU A 522 -22.49 84.97 -14.56
C LEU A 522 -21.76 83.96 -13.68
N ASP A 523 -20.74 84.47 -12.99
CA ASP A 523 -19.57 83.77 -12.46
C ASP A 523 -19.84 82.83 -11.26
N GLY A 524 -18.90 81.91 -11.04
CA GLY A 524 -18.65 81.31 -9.74
C GLY A 524 -19.37 79.99 -9.43
N ALA A 525 -18.93 78.90 -10.05
CA ALA A 525 -19.15 77.56 -9.52
C ALA A 525 -17.86 76.75 -9.70
N ALA A 526 -17.00 76.79 -8.69
CA ALA A 526 -16.06 75.71 -8.46
C ALA A 526 -16.86 74.39 -8.49
N LEU A 527 -16.47 73.46 -9.37
CA LEU A 527 -16.97 72.09 -9.33
C LEU A 527 -16.77 71.57 -7.91
N ALA A 528 -17.86 71.48 -7.17
CA ALA A 528 -17.87 71.08 -5.78
C ALA A 528 -17.61 69.57 -5.67
N LEU A 529 -16.33 69.21 -5.74
CA LEU A 529 -15.77 68.03 -5.07
C LEU A 529 -16.15 68.14 -3.59
N GLY A 530 -17.17 67.40 -3.17
CA GLY A 530 -17.63 67.36 -1.76
C GLY A 530 -19.14 67.47 -1.53
N THR A 531 -19.96 67.71 -2.57
CA THR A 531 -21.43 67.72 -2.40
C THR A 531 -22.04 66.32 -2.61
N SER A 532 -23.21 66.08 -2.00
CA SER A 532 -23.99 64.83 -2.14
C SER A 532 -24.29 64.44 -3.60
N ALA A 533 -24.35 65.42 -4.51
CA ALA A 533 -24.46 65.21 -5.95
C ALA A 533 -23.20 64.60 -6.57
N GLY A 534 -22.00 65.00 -6.13
CA GLY A 534 -20.72 64.43 -6.56
C GLY A 534 -20.50 63.00 -6.02
N ALA A 535 -20.98 62.72 -4.80
CA ALA A 535 -20.97 61.37 -4.22
C ALA A 535 -21.90 60.41 -4.99
N ALA A 536 -23.10 60.87 -5.34
CA ALA A 536 -24.05 60.11 -6.14
C ALA A 536 -23.56 59.91 -7.59
N ALA A 537 -22.91 60.91 -8.18
CA ALA A 537 -22.31 60.82 -9.51
C ALA A 537 -21.08 59.89 -9.53
N GLY A 538 -20.22 59.95 -8.52
CA GLY A 538 -19.08 59.05 -8.35
C GLY A 538 -19.53 57.61 -8.09
N ALA A 539 -20.49 57.40 -7.18
CA ALA A 539 -21.09 56.09 -6.94
C ALA A 539 -21.77 55.54 -8.21
N ALA A 540 -22.47 56.37 -8.99
CA ALA A 540 -23.09 55.95 -10.24
C ALA A 540 -22.06 55.66 -11.35
N ALA A 541 -20.98 56.45 -11.46
CA ALA A 541 -19.91 56.23 -12.43
C ALA A 541 -19.07 54.98 -12.09
N GLY A 542 -18.76 54.82 -10.81
CA GLY A 542 -18.12 53.63 -10.29
C GLY A 542 -19.04 52.41 -10.42
N ALA A 543 -20.32 52.51 -10.09
CA ALA A 543 -21.31 51.45 -10.32
C ALA A 543 -21.37 51.06 -11.79
N LYS A 544 -21.30 52.02 -12.72
CA LYS A 544 -21.22 51.74 -14.16
C LYS A 544 -19.92 51.04 -14.56
N ALA A 545 -18.77 51.45 -14.05
CA ALA A 545 -17.49 50.78 -14.30
C ALA A 545 -17.49 49.35 -13.73
N GLY A 546 -18.08 49.21 -12.55
CA GLY A 546 -18.36 47.94 -11.89
C GLY A 546 -19.32 47.04 -12.66
N ALA A 547 -20.40 47.61 -13.19
CA ALA A 547 -21.35 46.92 -14.04
C ALA A 547 -20.73 46.47 -15.36
N LEU A 548 -19.73 47.19 -15.88
CA LEU A 548 -18.97 46.78 -17.05
C LEU A 548 -18.02 45.60 -16.75
N ILE A 549 -17.46 45.54 -15.53
CA ILE A 549 -16.72 44.36 -15.06
C ILE A 549 -17.69 43.17 -14.88
N ASP A 550 -18.89 43.42 -14.37
CA ASP A 550 -19.92 42.40 -14.24
C ASP A 550 -20.40 41.90 -15.61
N LEU A 551 -20.59 42.78 -16.58
CA LEU A 551 -20.94 42.43 -17.96
C LEU A 551 -19.79 41.72 -18.70
N GLY A 552 -18.53 42.14 -18.48
CA GLY A 552 -17.34 41.53 -19.10
C GLY A 552 -17.00 40.14 -18.57
N THR A 553 -17.50 39.79 -17.39
CA THR A 553 -17.40 38.46 -16.77
C THR A 553 -18.67 37.61 -16.97
N GLY A 554 -19.64 38.09 -17.76
CA GLY A 554 -20.89 37.36 -18.04
C GLY A 554 -21.92 37.36 -16.90
N GLY A 555 -21.85 38.33 -15.99
CA GLY A 555 -22.76 38.48 -14.84
C GLY A 555 -22.33 37.71 -13.58
N LEU A 556 -21.21 36.99 -13.64
CA LEU A 556 -20.75 36.04 -12.61
C LEU A 556 -20.25 36.70 -11.31
N THR A 557 -19.98 38.00 -11.33
CA THR A 557 -19.58 38.79 -10.17
C THR A 557 -20.77 39.25 -9.33
N LEU A 558 -22.02 38.91 -9.65
CA LEU A 558 -23.20 39.11 -8.77
C LEU A 558 -23.54 40.56 -8.44
N GLY A 559 -23.23 41.49 -9.34
CA GLY A 559 -23.33 42.90 -9.00
C GLY A 559 -22.24 43.33 -8.01
N ALA A 560 -21.29 42.47 -7.64
CA ALA A 560 -20.19 42.80 -6.74
C ALA A 560 -19.18 43.71 -7.41
N GLY A 561 -18.97 43.64 -8.73
CA GLY A 561 -18.24 44.67 -9.46
C GLY A 561 -19.04 45.96 -9.49
N THR A 562 -20.35 45.95 -9.75
CA THR A 562 -21.24 47.13 -9.65
C THR A 562 -21.25 47.72 -8.24
N ALA A 563 -21.25 46.91 -7.20
CA ALA A 563 -21.24 47.32 -5.80
C ALA A 563 -19.85 47.77 -5.35
N LEU A 564 -18.77 47.09 -5.75
CA LEU A 564 -17.38 47.55 -5.59
C LEU A 564 -17.19 48.85 -6.32
N GLY A 565 -17.70 48.96 -7.53
CA GLY A 565 -17.64 50.15 -8.35
C GLY A 565 -18.41 51.28 -7.68
N ALA A 566 -19.63 51.02 -7.19
CA ALA A 566 -20.41 51.96 -6.42
C ALA A 566 -19.70 52.38 -5.12
N LEU A 567 -19.05 51.42 -4.45
CA LEU A 567 -18.22 51.65 -3.27
C LEU A 567 -17.01 52.49 -3.65
N LEU A 568 -16.11 52.04 -4.51
CA LEU A 568 -14.92 52.76 -4.99
C LEU A 568 -15.24 54.16 -5.55
N GLY A 569 -16.35 54.32 -6.27
CA GLY A 569 -16.80 55.60 -6.81
C GLY A 569 -17.49 56.52 -5.80
N GLY A 570 -18.18 55.98 -4.79
CA GLY A 570 -18.95 56.74 -3.79
C GLY A 570 -18.26 56.92 -2.42
N THR A 571 -17.25 56.10 -2.14
CA THR A 571 -16.54 56.01 -0.85
C THR A 571 -15.74 57.25 -0.53
N ALA A 572 -15.18 57.96 -1.51
CA ALA A 572 -14.41 59.16 -1.20
C ALA A 572 -15.21 60.20 -0.43
N ALA A 573 -16.43 60.50 -0.87
CA ALA A 573 -17.31 61.47 -0.21
C ALA A 573 -17.92 60.94 1.10
N TRP A 574 -18.20 59.63 1.18
CA TRP A 574 -18.71 59.02 2.40
C TRP A 574 -17.64 58.94 3.51
N VAL A 575 -16.41 58.53 3.17
CA VAL A 575 -15.23 58.50 4.05
C VAL A 575 -14.89 59.91 4.55
N VAL A 576 -14.89 60.91 3.65
CA VAL A 576 -14.69 62.32 4.04
C VAL A 576 -15.76 62.77 5.03
N ARG A 577 -17.03 62.42 4.79
CA ARG A 577 -18.16 62.78 5.67
C ARG A 577 -18.14 62.04 7.01
N SER A 578 -17.75 60.77 7.04
CA SER A 578 -17.65 60.02 8.29
C SER A 578 -16.50 60.56 9.14
N LEU A 579 -15.34 60.85 8.57
CA LEU A 579 -14.21 61.45 9.30
C LEU A 579 -14.49 62.87 9.84
N GLN A 580 -15.42 63.61 9.23
CA GLN A 580 -15.90 64.91 9.77
C GLN A 580 -16.71 64.78 11.08
N LYS A 581 -17.27 63.59 11.38
CA LYS A 581 -18.11 63.35 12.58
C LYS A 581 -17.32 62.96 13.85
N LYS A 582 -15.99 63.13 13.87
CA LYS A 582 -15.10 62.77 15.01
C LYS A 582 -15.30 61.31 15.45
N ASP A 583 -15.47 61.03 16.75
CA ASP A 583 -15.44 59.67 17.32
C ASP A 583 -16.54 58.74 16.80
N ALA A 584 -17.77 59.25 16.65
CA ALA A 584 -18.89 58.48 16.06
C ALA A 584 -18.61 58.12 14.60
N GLY A 585 -17.98 59.03 13.86
CA GLY A 585 -17.56 58.82 12.48
C GLY A 585 -16.47 57.76 12.30
N ARG A 586 -15.57 57.64 13.30
CA ARG A 586 -14.51 56.63 13.34
C ARG A 586 -15.09 55.22 13.46
N GLN A 587 -16.06 55.03 14.35
CA GLN A 587 -16.74 53.76 14.54
C GLN A 587 -17.56 53.36 13.31
N ASP A 588 -18.31 54.31 12.73
CA ASP A 588 -19.06 54.10 11.48
C ASP A 588 -18.15 53.64 10.33
N LEU A 589 -16.95 54.21 10.18
CA LEU A 589 -15.97 53.83 9.17
C LEU A 589 -15.48 52.38 9.34
N LEU A 590 -15.10 52.02 10.57
CA LEU A 590 -14.56 50.68 10.87
C LEU A 590 -15.61 49.59 10.73
N GLN A 591 -16.84 49.85 11.18
CA GLN A 591 -17.95 48.94 11.01
C GLN A 591 -18.25 48.72 9.52
N HIS A 592 -18.34 49.79 8.73
CA HIS A 592 -18.56 49.66 7.29
C HIS A 592 -17.43 48.91 6.59
N ALA A 593 -16.17 49.17 6.94
CA ALA A 593 -15.02 48.45 6.40
C ALA A 593 -15.08 46.95 6.74
N ALA A 594 -15.48 46.58 7.96
CA ALA A 594 -15.67 45.19 8.36
C ALA A 594 -16.81 44.50 7.60
N GLU A 595 -17.95 45.16 7.48
CA GLU A 595 -19.09 44.65 6.72
C GLU A 595 -18.74 44.45 5.23
N ALA A 596 -18.08 45.44 4.63
CA ALA A 596 -17.64 45.37 3.23
C ALA A 596 -16.63 44.23 3.03
N ALA A 597 -15.57 44.17 3.84
CA ALA A 597 -14.52 43.20 3.70
C ALA A 597 -15.02 41.75 3.92
N CYS A 598 -15.85 41.51 4.94
CA CYS A 598 -16.44 40.19 5.20
C CYS A 598 -17.37 39.74 4.07
N SER A 599 -18.22 40.65 3.56
CA SER A 599 -19.08 40.37 2.41
C SER A 599 -18.27 40.06 1.15
N HIS A 600 -17.15 40.75 0.96
CA HIS A 600 -16.24 40.57 -0.16
C HIS A 600 -15.58 39.19 -0.15
N TYR A 601 -15.10 38.75 1.03
CA TYR A 601 -14.59 37.40 1.20
C TYR A 601 -15.65 36.34 0.85
N LEU A 602 -16.86 36.46 1.39
CA LEU A 602 -17.94 35.50 1.11
C LEU A 602 -18.28 35.42 -0.38
N ALA A 603 -18.32 36.57 -1.06
CA ALA A 603 -18.54 36.64 -2.50
C ALA A 603 -17.43 35.91 -3.27
N ILE A 604 -16.15 36.28 -3.08
CA ILE A 604 -15.04 35.67 -3.83
C ILE A 604 -14.90 34.17 -3.53
N ALA A 605 -15.05 33.78 -2.26
CA ALA A 605 -14.84 32.39 -1.86
C ALA A 605 -15.90 31.42 -2.40
N HIS A 606 -17.08 31.93 -2.77
CA HIS A 606 -18.23 31.11 -3.10
C HIS A 606 -18.96 31.45 -4.40
N GLN A 607 -18.67 32.57 -5.07
CA GLN A 607 -19.37 32.95 -6.31
C GLN A 607 -19.25 31.87 -7.40
N GLN A 608 -18.06 31.26 -7.55
CA GLN A 608 -17.86 30.18 -8.53
C GLN A 608 -18.64 28.91 -8.19
N ARG A 609 -19.06 28.78 -6.93
CA ARG A 609 -19.79 27.62 -6.42
C ARG A 609 -21.29 27.74 -6.60
N MET A 610 -21.81 28.85 -7.12
CA MET A 610 -23.25 29.05 -7.26
C MET A 610 -23.70 29.03 -8.72
N PRO A 611 -24.91 28.50 -9.00
CA PRO A 611 -25.59 28.79 -10.25
C PRO A 611 -25.72 30.31 -10.43
N PRO A 612 -25.56 30.84 -11.66
CA PRO A 612 -25.67 32.29 -11.90
C PRO A 612 -27.01 32.88 -11.48
N ASP A 613 -28.10 32.09 -11.54
CA ASP A 613 -29.45 32.53 -11.20
C ASP A 613 -29.69 32.68 -9.68
N ASP A 614 -29.02 31.88 -8.85
CA ASP A 614 -29.23 31.84 -7.39
C ASP A 614 -28.33 32.84 -6.63
N ALA A 615 -27.31 33.34 -7.29
CA ALA A 615 -26.22 34.00 -6.60
C ALA A 615 -26.58 35.43 -6.12
N HIS A 616 -27.59 36.07 -6.72
CA HIS A 616 -28.10 37.39 -6.30
C HIS A 616 -28.92 37.34 -4.98
N PRO A 617 -29.87 36.39 -4.79
CA PRO A 617 -30.49 36.12 -3.49
C PRO A 617 -29.49 35.84 -2.36
N TRP A 618 -28.48 35.02 -2.64
CA TRP A 618 -27.46 34.65 -1.66
C TRP A 618 -26.61 35.84 -1.22
N ALA A 619 -26.19 36.70 -2.16
CA ALA A 619 -25.45 37.91 -1.83
C ALA A 619 -26.24 38.86 -0.93
N ALA A 620 -27.55 39.01 -1.16
CA ALA A 620 -28.42 39.82 -0.31
C ALA A 620 -28.53 39.24 1.11
N ARG A 621 -28.67 37.91 1.21
CA ARG A 621 -28.72 37.19 2.49
C ARG A 621 -27.41 37.31 3.27
N TRP A 622 -26.27 37.05 2.63
CA TRP A 622 -24.96 37.21 3.29
C TRP A 622 -24.72 38.62 3.75
N ARG A 623 -25.09 39.64 2.96
CA ARG A 623 -24.98 41.03 3.39
C ARG A 623 -25.80 41.29 4.66
N ALA A 624 -27.03 40.78 4.74
CA ALA A 624 -27.85 40.91 5.94
C ALA A 624 -27.25 40.16 7.16
N GLU A 625 -26.76 38.93 6.96
CA GLU A 625 -26.11 38.14 8.01
C GLU A 625 -24.79 38.79 8.49
N VAL A 626 -23.99 39.35 7.57
CA VAL A 626 -22.76 40.08 7.87
C VAL A 626 -23.07 41.36 8.66
N THR A 627 -23.96 42.22 8.18
CA THR A 627 -24.34 43.45 8.90
C THR A 627 -24.86 43.16 10.30
N GLY A 628 -25.71 42.13 10.46
CA GLY A 628 -26.18 41.70 11.78
C GLY A 628 -25.06 41.18 12.68
N THR A 629 -24.12 40.40 12.12
CA THR A 629 -23.02 39.79 12.88
C THR A 629 -21.97 40.84 13.29
N VAL A 630 -21.57 41.73 12.38
CA VAL A 630 -20.60 42.80 12.66
C VAL A 630 -21.18 43.80 13.67
N ALA A 631 -22.46 44.17 13.55
CA ALA A 631 -23.11 45.04 14.53
C ALA A 631 -23.12 44.41 15.94
N ALA A 632 -23.36 43.11 16.05
CA ALA A 632 -23.36 42.39 17.33
C ALA A 632 -21.98 42.34 18.00
N HIS A 633 -20.88 42.37 17.21
CA HIS A 633 -19.51 42.31 17.70
C HIS A 633 -18.77 43.66 17.61
N GLY A 634 -19.46 44.77 17.29
CA GLY A 634 -18.84 46.07 17.02
C GLY A 634 -17.99 46.62 18.17
N THR A 635 -18.36 46.36 19.42
CA THR A 635 -17.57 46.75 20.61
C THR A 635 -16.26 45.96 20.70
N ALA A 636 -16.30 44.65 20.46
CA ALA A 636 -15.12 43.78 20.44
C ALA A 636 -14.20 44.11 19.26
N LEU A 637 -14.77 44.39 18.09
CA LEU A 637 -14.03 44.82 16.90
C LEU A 637 -13.30 46.15 17.15
N THR A 638 -13.99 47.12 17.75
CA THR A 638 -13.39 48.42 18.08
C THR A 638 -12.26 48.28 19.09
N ALA A 639 -12.46 47.48 20.15
CA ALA A 639 -11.44 47.20 21.16
C ALA A 639 -10.21 46.49 20.57
N ALA A 640 -10.40 45.54 19.65
CA ALA A 640 -9.31 44.83 18.98
C ALA A 640 -8.52 45.69 17.96
N LEU A 641 -9.07 46.84 17.57
CA LEU A 641 -8.47 47.82 16.66
C LEU A 641 -7.87 49.04 17.40
N GLU A 642 -7.87 49.05 18.74
CA GLU A 642 -7.19 50.07 19.54
C GLU A 642 -5.64 49.99 19.42
N ASP A 643 -4.97 51.08 19.77
CA ASP A 643 -3.57 51.34 19.42
C ASP A 643 -2.59 50.25 19.91
N GLY A 644 -1.75 49.75 19.00
CA GLY A 644 -0.61 48.86 19.32
C GLY A 644 -0.85 47.35 19.31
N ALA A 645 -2.09 46.87 19.13
CA ALA A 645 -2.35 45.42 18.99
C ALA A 645 -1.71 44.86 17.70
N ASP A 646 -1.56 43.54 17.53
CA ASP A 646 -1.12 42.86 16.27
C ASP A 646 -2.29 42.33 15.40
N ALA A 647 -2.16 42.29 14.07
CA ALA A 647 -3.24 41.96 13.13
C ALA A 647 -3.79 40.56 13.38
N GLN A 648 -2.94 39.69 13.90
CA GLN A 648 -3.30 38.36 14.35
C GLN A 648 -4.35 38.37 15.47
N ALA A 649 -4.46 39.42 16.29
CA ALA A 649 -5.44 39.51 17.37
C ALA A 649 -6.90 39.59 16.88
N LEU A 650 -7.12 40.05 15.63
CA LEU A 650 -8.46 40.11 15.02
C LEU A 650 -8.90 38.78 14.40
N VAL A 651 -7.95 37.89 14.09
CA VAL A 651 -8.23 36.62 13.38
C VAL A 651 -9.22 35.72 14.13
N PRO A 652 -9.15 35.52 15.47
CA PRO A 652 -10.12 34.69 16.19
C PRO A 652 -11.55 35.23 16.14
N LEU A 653 -11.71 36.56 16.20
CA LEU A 653 -13.01 37.22 16.11
C LEU A 653 -13.60 37.03 14.71
N LEU A 654 -12.86 37.42 13.67
CA LEU A 654 -13.28 37.27 12.27
C LEU A 654 -13.58 35.81 11.89
N ARG A 655 -12.79 34.86 12.42
CA ARG A 655 -13.05 33.42 12.25
C ARG A 655 -14.41 33.03 12.82
N THR A 656 -14.72 33.47 14.04
CA THR A 656 -15.98 33.16 14.71
C THR A 656 -17.17 33.72 13.94
N GLU A 657 -17.07 34.97 13.49
CA GLU A 657 -18.12 35.64 12.72
C GLU A 657 -18.38 34.94 11.39
N LEU A 658 -17.35 34.78 10.55
CA LEU A 658 -17.48 34.22 9.21
C LEU A 658 -17.85 32.74 9.22
N MET A 659 -17.27 31.94 10.12
CA MET A 659 -17.65 30.53 10.25
C MET A 659 -19.10 30.38 10.72
N GLY A 660 -19.55 31.24 11.64
CA GLY A 660 -20.94 31.27 12.08
C GLY A 660 -21.92 31.60 10.95
N ILE A 661 -21.56 32.56 10.08
CA ILE A 661 -22.35 32.91 8.89
C ILE A 661 -22.40 31.72 7.92
N LEU A 662 -21.25 31.12 7.59
CA LEU A 662 -21.16 29.98 6.68
C LEU A 662 -22.03 28.81 7.15
N GLN A 663 -22.01 28.49 8.45
CA GLN A 663 -22.81 27.40 9.01
C GLN A 663 -24.33 27.69 8.96
N ARG A 664 -24.77 28.91 9.32
CA ARG A 664 -26.20 29.29 9.29
C ARG A 664 -26.76 29.40 7.88
N SER A 665 -25.95 29.94 6.97
CA SER A 665 -26.30 30.11 5.57
C SER A 665 -26.61 28.76 4.90
N CYS A 666 -25.87 27.71 5.25
CA CYS A 666 -26.03 26.36 4.70
C CYS A 666 -27.20 25.55 5.32
N VAL A 667 -27.58 25.79 6.58
CA VAL A 667 -28.64 24.99 7.26
C VAL A 667 -30.05 25.34 6.79
N ALA A 668 -30.31 26.58 6.35
CA ALA A 668 -31.67 27.04 6.04
C ALA A 668 -32.30 26.39 4.79
N GLU A 669 -31.51 25.87 3.85
CA GLU A 669 -32.04 25.20 2.65
C GLU A 669 -32.54 23.77 2.92
N GLY A 670 -32.09 23.12 4.00
CA GLY A 670 -32.55 21.77 4.36
C GLY A 670 -34.00 21.68 4.88
N SER A 671 -34.69 22.82 5.04
CA SER A 671 -36.02 22.89 5.67
C SER A 671 -37.12 23.58 4.84
N GLY A 672 -36.87 23.89 3.56
CA GLY A 672 -37.80 24.62 2.70
C GLY A 672 -38.63 23.75 1.75
N ALA A 673 -39.93 23.61 2.06
CA ALA A 673 -41.05 23.22 1.19
C ALA A 673 -41.15 21.76 0.68
N ALA A 674 -41.81 20.92 1.49
CA ALA A 674 -42.61 19.82 0.95
C ALA A 674 -43.71 20.42 0.04
N PRO A 675 -43.90 19.94 -1.21
CA PRO A 675 -45.00 20.41 -2.04
C PRO A 675 -46.32 19.96 -1.38
N ALA A 676 -47.14 20.94 -1.02
CA ALA A 676 -48.52 20.69 -0.63
C ALA A 676 -49.23 19.98 -1.79
N GLY A 677 -49.53 18.69 -1.61
CA GLY A 677 -50.31 17.92 -2.56
C GLY A 677 -51.69 18.55 -2.72
N SER A 678 -52.01 18.95 -3.95
CA SER A 678 -53.37 19.27 -4.35
C SER A 678 -54.22 17.99 -4.30
N PRO A 679 -55.42 18.01 -3.69
CA PRO A 679 -56.32 16.87 -3.74
C PRO A 679 -57.02 16.87 -5.10
N THR A 680 -56.58 16.00 -6.01
CA THR A 680 -57.39 15.68 -7.20
C THR A 680 -58.58 14.84 -6.75
N GLY A 681 -59.75 15.46 -6.76
CA GLY A 681 -61.02 14.75 -6.66
C GLY A 681 -61.17 13.79 -7.83
N SER A 682 -61.41 12.52 -7.52
CA SER A 682 -61.89 11.54 -8.49
C SER A 682 -63.39 11.37 -8.28
N SER A 683 -64.15 11.88 -9.25
CA SER A 683 -65.55 11.54 -9.46
C SER A 683 -65.71 11.01 -10.89
N ALA A 684 -66.33 9.84 -10.99
CA ALA A 684 -67.03 9.25 -12.14
C ALA A 684 -66.21 8.76 -13.35
N GLY A 685 -66.45 7.48 -13.68
CA GLY A 685 -66.02 6.81 -14.90
C GLY A 685 -65.87 5.32 -14.70
#